data_AF-A0AAX7UTB4-F1
#
_entry.id   AF-A0AAX7UTB4-F1
#
_cell.length_a   1.000
_cell.length_b   1.000
_cell.length_c   1.000
_cell.angle_alpha   90.00
_cell.angle_beta   90.00
_cell.angle_gamma   90.00
#
_symmetry.space_group_name_H-M   'P 1'
#
loop_
_entity.id
_entity.type
_entity.pdbx_description
1 polymer ?
#
loop_
_entity_poly.entity_id
_entity_poly.type
_entity_poly.pdbx_seq_one_letter_code
_entity_poly.pdbx_strand_id
1 'polypeptide(L)'
;MASFNSYKLRCSIPGHEMDVRGLAATVFPEGAFVSVSRDRTGRVWVPNSSSDKGFTEMHSMSGHSNFVSCVCIIAPSETYPRGLVATGGNDNNICVFSLDRPQPLFTLKGHKNTGHEDCVRDLAVISNTEFFSCSNDTSIRRWLVTGECVQVYYSHTNFIYSLAVFPNSQDFISTGEDRSLRIWRQGECSQTIRLPAQSVWCCCILPNGDIVVGASDGIIRVFTEAEDRMASAEDLQAFEDELSKATIDPKTGDLGDIKLEDLPGREHLNEPGNRDGQTRLIKDGQKVEAYQWSVSDGRWMKIGDVVGGSNQQTSKSVMYEGKEYDYVFSIDVNEGGPSMKLPYNVTDDPWLTAHNFLQKNDLSPMFLDQVANFIIENTKGHVVGPAQPAGGDPFTGGARYIPGSSSDTAGFGADPFTGTGRYIPGSGPNPGAPVGVADPFTGGGAYSSAALRQTTNIYFPKTDGVTFEQANSSQIIAKLKELNGGAPQEHKLSEEVLESLERLLLSVCGLNSSEPAPTIQQINLLWKASHWPEDIVFPVLDIMRLAVRHPQVNESLCGEAEGVQLCNHLLNLMRPEGRPANQMLALRTLCNCFSGRHGRALLMAQRETVLSRAADLATVCNKNIHIALATLVLNYAGCLHLQPDLEAKAQCLSVASRALETVQDKEAVFRLLVALGTTVASDQTAQDLARSLGVSSQISKYSSVSDPSKVGECCQLLLKELQ
;
A
#
# COMPACT_ATOMS: atom_id res chain seq x y z
N MET A 1 -11.79 54.93 18.02
CA MET A 1 -10.79 54.14 17.28
C MET A 1 -10.22 53.12 18.25
N ALA A 2 -10.46 51.83 18.04
CA ALA A 2 -9.77 50.81 18.81
C ALA A 2 -8.27 50.94 18.50
N SER A 3 -7.47 51.27 19.51
CA SER A 3 -6.01 51.21 19.42
C SER A 3 -5.64 49.74 19.25
N PHE A 4 -5.45 49.29 18.01
CA PHE A 4 -4.88 47.99 17.74
C PHE A 4 -3.48 47.96 18.33
N ASN A 5 -3.27 47.14 19.36
CA ASN A 5 -1.94 46.90 19.88
C ASN A 5 -1.13 46.22 18.78
N SER A 6 -0.04 46.86 18.35
CA SER A 6 0.89 46.26 17.39
C SER A 6 1.58 45.05 18.02
N TYR A 7 1.70 43.95 17.28
CA TYR A 7 2.59 42.84 17.66
C TYR A 7 4.02 43.36 17.81
N LYS A 8 4.69 42.97 18.89
CA LYS A 8 6.10 43.28 19.18
C LYS A 8 6.82 41.99 19.53
N LEU A 9 8.11 41.92 19.22
CA LEU A 9 8.95 40.78 19.63
C LEU A 9 8.86 40.60 21.15
N ARG A 10 8.42 39.42 21.59
CA ARG A 10 8.34 39.05 23.01
C ARG A 10 9.66 38.49 23.54
N CYS A 11 10.27 37.58 22.79
CA CYS A 11 11.54 36.93 23.11
C CYS A 11 12.11 36.23 21.87
N SER A 12 13.41 35.94 21.88
CA SER A 12 14.09 35.06 20.92
C SER A 12 14.60 33.85 21.69
N ILE A 13 14.35 32.64 21.17
CA ILE A 13 14.64 31.39 21.87
C ILE A 13 15.77 30.68 21.13
N PRO A 14 17.03 30.77 21.59
CA PRO A 14 18.13 30.01 21.00
C PRO A 14 18.03 28.53 21.40
N GLY A 15 18.40 27.62 20.51
CA GLY A 15 18.51 26.21 20.84
C GLY A 15 18.85 25.30 19.67
N HIS A 16 18.08 25.38 18.58
CA HIS A 16 18.36 24.62 17.37
C HIS A 16 19.65 25.09 16.69
N GLU A 17 20.42 24.14 16.15
CA GLU A 17 21.70 24.41 15.46
C GLU A 17 21.51 24.75 13.98
N MET A 18 20.33 24.47 13.44
CA MET A 18 19.94 24.73 12.05
C MET A 18 18.52 25.31 11.99
N ASP A 19 18.05 25.65 10.78
CA ASP A 19 16.75 26.26 10.54
C ASP A 19 15.58 25.44 11.09
N VAL A 20 14.66 26.13 11.76
CA VAL A 20 13.40 25.57 12.28
C VAL A 20 12.41 25.45 11.13
N ARG A 21 11.88 24.25 10.94
CA ARG A 21 11.03 23.88 9.79
C ARG A 21 9.56 23.78 10.12
N GLY A 22 9.22 23.45 11.36
CA GLY A 22 7.83 23.29 11.81
C GLY A 22 7.64 23.71 13.26
N LEU A 23 6.45 24.20 13.55
CA LEU A 23 6.01 24.61 14.88
C LEU A 23 4.59 24.08 15.12
N ALA A 24 4.32 23.59 16.31
CA ALA A 24 2.98 23.20 16.73
C ALA A 24 2.72 23.55 18.20
N ALA A 25 1.61 24.24 18.47
CA ALA A 25 1.19 24.52 19.84
C ALA A 25 0.68 23.23 20.50
N THR A 26 1.01 23.01 21.78
CA THR A 26 0.52 21.87 22.55
C THR A 26 -0.37 22.34 23.70
N VAL A 27 -1.27 21.46 24.14
CA VAL A 27 -2.14 21.68 25.30
C VAL A 27 -1.41 21.39 26.61
N PHE A 28 -0.34 20.57 26.56
CA PHE A 28 0.43 20.18 27.74
C PHE A 28 1.94 20.23 27.47
N PRO A 29 2.74 20.84 28.37
CA PRO A 29 2.33 21.74 29.46
C PRO A 29 1.61 23.01 28.97
N GLU A 30 0.89 23.71 29.84
CA GLU A 30 0.13 24.91 29.43
C GLU A 30 1.04 25.98 28.80
N GLY A 31 0.63 26.47 27.62
CA GLY A 31 1.38 27.49 26.87
C GLY A 31 2.65 26.98 26.21
N ALA A 32 2.93 25.67 26.25
CA ALA A 32 4.07 25.07 25.58
C ALA A 32 3.84 24.92 24.07
N PHE A 33 4.93 24.76 23.33
CA PHE A 33 4.90 24.44 21.90
C PHE A 33 6.07 23.52 21.55
N VAL A 34 5.95 22.86 20.41
CA VAL A 34 6.98 22.00 19.84
C VAL A 34 7.55 22.66 18.59
N SER A 35 8.86 22.59 18.40
CA SER A 35 9.55 22.92 17.16
C SER A 35 10.26 21.70 16.57
N VAL A 36 10.45 21.68 15.24
CA VAL A 36 11.29 20.69 14.55
C VAL A 36 12.27 21.38 13.60
N SER A 37 13.46 20.81 13.42
CA SER A 37 14.56 21.45 12.71
C SER A 37 15.37 20.49 11.83
N ARG A 38 16.12 21.09 10.90
CA ARG A 38 17.17 20.40 10.13
C ARG A 38 18.33 19.90 10.98
N ASP A 39 18.44 20.30 12.25
CA ASP A 39 19.42 19.71 13.16
C ASP A 39 19.08 18.27 13.59
N ARG A 40 17.98 17.70 13.05
CA ARG A 40 17.46 16.34 13.26
C ARG A 40 16.68 16.16 14.56
N THR A 41 16.35 17.25 15.24
CA THR A 41 15.65 17.22 16.52
C THR A 41 14.27 17.88 16.46
N GLY A 42 13.36 17.37 17.29
CA GLY A 42 12.23 18.14 17.78
C GLY A 42 12.54 18.68 19.17
N ARG A 43 11.98 19.82 19.58
CA ARG A 43 12.17 20.37 20.93
C ARG A 43 10.86 20.83 21.51
N VAL A 44 10.65 20.55 22.80
CA VAL A 44 9.47 21.03 23.53
C VAL A 44 9.87 22.23 24.37
N TRP A 45 9.18 23.35 24.15
CA TRP A 45 9.45 24.63 24.79
C TRP A 45 8.35 24.97 25.77
N VAL A 46 8.72 25.23 27.02
CA VAL A 46 7.77 25.59 28.09
C VAL A 46 7.96 27.04 28.50
N PRO A 47 6.88 27.79 28.82
CA PRO A 47 7.00 29.16 29.31
C PRO A 47 7.81 29.23 30.62
N ASN A 48 8.63 30.28 30.76
CA ASN A 48 9.40 30.48 31.99
C ASN A 48 8.49 30.91 33.15
N SER A 49 8.81 30.47 34.36
CA SER A 49 8.09 30.85 35.58
C SER A 49 8.21 32.36 35.86
N SER A 50 7.08 33.07 35.68
CA SER A 50 6.65 34.42 36.11
C SER A 50 7.58 35.66 36.10
N SER A 51 8.90 35.56 35.97
CA SER A 51 9.80 36.74 35.89
C SER A 51 10.43 36.95 34.50
N ASP A 52 10.60 35.88 33.74
CA ASP A 52 11.07 35.94 32.35
C ASP A 52 9.91 35.67 31.39
N LYS A 53 9.77 36.52 30.37
CA LYS A 53 8.73 36.39 29.34
C LYS A 53 9.10 35.36 28.26
N GLY A 54 10.27 34.73 28.37
CA GLY A 54 10.79 33.71 27.46
C GLY A 54 10.27 32.30 27.68
N PHE A 55 10.96 31.37 27.04
CA PHE A 55 10.71 29.92 27.09
C PHE A 55 12.02 29.20 27.39
N THR A 56 11.93 28.07 28.06
CA THR A 56 13.04 27.14 28.27
C THR A 56 12.76 25.83 27.55
N GLU A 57 13.80 25.19 27.06
CA GLU A 57 13.69 23.82 26.56
C GLU A 57 13.35 22.89 27.73
N MET A 58 12.26 22.14 27.59
CA MET A 58 11.92 21.07 28.53
C MET A 58 12.75 19.81 28.22
N HIS A 59 12.82 19.43 26.94
CA HIS A 59 13.77 18.46 26.41
C HIS A 59 13.79 18.48 24.87
N SER A 60 14.84 17.87 24.33
CA SER A 60 15.02 17.60 22.90
C SER A 60 14.60 16.16 22.56
N MET A 61 13.65 16.03 21.65
CA MET A 61 13.20 14.78 21.05
C MET A 61 14.17 14.34 19.96
N SER A 62 14.82 13.20 20.18
CA SER A 62 15.81 12.62 19.27
C SER A 62 15.30 11.28 18.73
N GLY A 63 15.33 11.10 17.41
CA GLY A 63 14.91 9.84 16.77
C GLY A 63 15.14 9.80 15.27
N HIS A 64 15.16 10.95 14.60
CA HIS A 64 15.44 11.04 13.17
C HIS A 64 16.94 10.97 12.88
N SER A 65 17.31 10.34 11.76
CA SER A 65 18.69 10.33 11.25
C SER A 65 18.98 11.48 10.28
N ASN A 66 17.94 12.20 9.85
CA ASN A 66 18.01 13.32 8.92
C ASN A 66 17.02 14.44 9.30
N PHE A 67 16.90 15.49 8.48
CA PHE A 67 16.11 16.68 8.75
C PHE A 67 14.68 16.36 9.17
N VAL A 68 14.17 17.04 10.20
CA VAL A 68 12.77 16.92 10.61
C VAL A 68 11.99 18.04 9.93
N SER A 69 11.03 17.67 9.09
CA SER A 69 10.35 18.56 8.15
C SER A 69 9.02 19.09 8.71
N CYS A 70 8.29 18.25 9.45
CA CYS A 70 6.92 18.52 9.86
C CYS A 70 6.64 17.97 11.27
N VAL A 71 5.64 18.54 11.94
CA VAL A 71 5.21 18.18 13.29
C VAL A 71 3.72 18.42 13.46
N CYS A 72 3.03 17.49 14.12
CA CYS A 72 1.66 17.68 14.57
C CYS A 72 1.46 17.21 16.02
N ILE A 73 0.45 17.78 16.70
CA ILE A 73 0.07 17.44 18.07
C ILE A 73 -1.25 16.68 18.02
N ILE A 74 -1.22 15.43 18.51
CA ILE A 74 -2.42 14.62 18.68
C ILE A 74 -2.95 14.88 20.08
N ALA A 75 -4.22 15.29 20.16
CA ALA A 75 -4.86 15.67 21.41
C ALA A 75 -4.86 14.51 22.45
N PRO A 76 -4.94 14.83 23.75
CA PRO A 76 -5.05 13.83 24.80
C PRO A 76 -6.15 12.79 24.57
N SER A 77 -5.88 11.55 24.99
CA SER A 77 -6.82 10.43 25.00
C SER A 77 -6.73 9.68 26.33
N GLU A 78 -7.62 8.71 26.57
CA GLU A 78 -7.55 7.85 27.76
C GLU A 78 -6.19 7.12 27.87
N THR A 79 -5.66 6.66 26.73
CA THR A 79 -4.36 5.99 26.66
C THR A 79 -3.19 6.96 26.82
N TYR A 80 -3.31 8.17 26.25
CA TYR A 80 -2.26 9.18 26.26
C TYR A 80 -2.82 10.50 26.84
N PRO A 81 -2.91 10.63 28.18
CA PRO A 81 -3.61 11.74 28.84
C PRO A 81 -2.93 13.11 28.65
N ARG A 82 -1.70 13.12 28.13
CA ARG A 82 -0.95 14.35 27.80
C ARG A 82 -0.94 14.68 26.31
N GLY A 83 -1.51 13.83 25.47
CA GLY A 83 -1.39 13.90 24.01
C GLY A 83 -0.06 13.32 23.51
N LEU A 84 0.08 13.28 22.20
CA LEU A 84 1.27 12.80 21.50
C LEU A 84 1.80 13.86 20.54
N VAL A 85 3.08 13.74 20.20
CA VAL A 85 3.71 14.48 19.11
C VAL A 85 4.06 13.50 18.01
N ALA A 86 3.68 13.77 16.77
CA ALA A 86 4.22 13.07 15.61
C ALA A 86 5.12 14.01 14.82
N THR A 87 6.31 13.52 14.43
CA THR A 87 7.26 14.26 13.60
C THR A 87 7.62 13.44 12.37
N GLY A 88 7.67 14.10 11.21
CA GLY A 88 8.09 13.49 9.94
C GLY A 88 9.43 14.07 9.49
N GLY A 89 10.24 13.26 8.81
CA GLY A 89 11.56 13.69 8.37
C GLY A 89 12.00 13.19 7.00
N ASN A 90 13.12 13.74 6.54
CA ASN A 90 13.83 13.37 5.31
C ASN A 90 14.61 12.04 5.44
N ASP A 91 14.45 11.34 6.56
CA ASP A 91 14.89 9.97 6.77
C ASP A 91 13.74 8.97 6.51
N ASN A 92 12.65 9.45 5.92
CA ASN A 92 11.45 8.70 5.53
C ASN A 92 10.66 8.17 6.74
N ASN A 93 11.06 8.57 7.94
CA ASN A 93 10.48 8.08 9.17
C ASN A 93 9.41 9.04 9.70
N ILE A 94 8.47 8.47 10.44
CA ILE A 94 7.62 9.21 11.36
C ILE A 94 7.98 8.75 12.77
N CYS A 95 8.39 9.66 13.63
CA CYS A 95 8.62 9.38 15.05
C CYS A 95 7.44 9.92 15.86
N VAL A 96 6.91 9.09 16.76
CA VAL A 96 5.83 9.50 17.66
C VAL A 96 6.33 9.50 19.08
N PHE A 97 6.10 10.60 19.80
CA PHE A 97 6.61 10.87 21.14
C PHE A 97 5.47 11.12 22.11
N SER A 98 5.69 10.74 23.36
CA SER A 98 4.96 11.35 24.47
C SER A 98 5.59 12.71 24.76
N LEU A 99 4.78 13.73 25.05
CA LEU A 99 5.25 15.10 25.32
C LEU A 99 6.21 15.24 26.50
N ASP A 100 6.35 14.21 27.35
CA ASP A 100 7.23 14.18 28.51
C ASP A 100 8.49 13.32 28.32
N ARG A 101 8.71 12.74 27.13
CA ARG A 101 9.84 11.86 26.86
C ARG A 101 10.66 12.30 25.63
N PRO A 102 12.00 12.37 25.75
CA PRO A 102 12.87 12.71 24.62
C PRO A 102 13.06 11.57 23.60
N GLN A 103 12.72 10.33 23.95
CA GLN A 103 12.79 9.18 23.03
C GLN A 103 11.42 8.90 22.39
N PRO A 104 11.39 8.46 21.12
CA PRO A 104 10.15 8.08 20.47
C PRO A 104 9.54 6.86 21.17
N LEU A 105 8.22 6.88 21.33
CA LEU A 105 7.45 5.69 21.71
C LEU A 105 7.53 4.64 20.60
N PHE A 106 7.46 5.08 19.34
CA PHE A 106 7.59 4.25 18.15
C PHE A 106 8.10 5.08 16.96
N THR A 107 8.76 4.38 16.04
CA THR A 107 9.26 4.94 14.77
C THR A 107 8.71 4.12 13.62
N LEU A 108 8.00 4.79 12.71
CA LEU A 108 7.38 4.20 11.53
C LEU A 108 8.37 4.31 10.37
N LYS A 109 8.92 3.18 9.92
CA LYS A 109 10.06 3.11 8.97
C LYS A 109 9.66 2.49 7.63
N GLY A 110 10.17 3.04 6.53
CA GLY A 110 9.91 2.57 5.16
C GLY A 110 10.27 1.11 4.87
N HIS A 111 11.37 0.61 5.43
CA HIS A 111 11.95 -0.70 5.06
C HIS A 111 11.17 -1.96 5.53
N LYS A 112 9.99 -1.81 6.15
CA LYS A 112 9.15 -2.94 6.61
C LYS A 112 7.78 -3.00 5.91
N ASN A 113 7.65 -2.46 4.69
CA ASN A 113 6.36 -2.30 3.97
C ASN A 113 5.28 -1.56 4.76
N THR A 114 5.68 -0.78 5.78
CA THR A 114 4.78 -0.16 6.77
C THR A 114 5.14 1.30 7.03
N GLY A 115 6.00 1.94 6.24
CA GLY A 115 6.43 3.34 6.37
C GLY A 115 6.52 4.03 5.00
N HIS A 116 6.81 5.33 4.99
CA HIS A 116 7.11 6.04 3.74
C HIS A 116 8.48 5.62 3.18
N GLU A 117 8.61 5.64 1.86
CA GLU A 117 9.84 5.25 1.14
C GLU A 117 10.73 6.44 0.77
N ASP A 118 10.21 7.66 0.94
CA ASP A 118 10.91 8.93 0.74
C ASP A 118 10.44 9.95 1.81
N CYS A 119 11.01 11.16 1.78
CA CYS A 119 10.85 12.24 2.73
C CYS A 119 9.38 12.49 3.09
N VAL A 120 9.06 12.40 4.37
CA VAL A 120 7.74 12.82 4.89
C VAL A 120 7.67 14.33 4.83
N ARG A 121 6.61 14.88 4.24
CA ARG A 121 6.46 16.32 3.98
C ARG A 121 5.49 17.01 4.92
N ASP A 122 4.37 16.36 5.22
CA ASP A 122 3.35 16.93 6.10
C ASP A 122 2.63 15.86 6.92
N LEU A 123 2.01 16.30 8.02
CA LEU A 123 1.24 15.48 8.95
C LEU A 123 -0.06 16.21 9.31
N ALA A 124 -1.20 15.54 9.19
CA ALA A 124 -2.51 16.13 9.50
C ALA A 124 -3.31 15.24 10.47
N VAL A 125 -3.74 15.80 11.59
CA VAL A 125 -4.45 15.05 12.63
C VAL A 125 -5.91 14.84 12.24
N ILE A 126 -6.40 13.60 12.39
CA ILE A 126 -7.78 13.22 12.10
C ILE A 126 -8.59 13.20 13.39
N SER A 127 -8.04 12.54 14.41
CA SER A 127 -8.64 12.34 15.73
C SER A 127 -7.55 12.18 16.80
N ASN A 128 -7.94 11.89 18.04
CA ASN A 128 -6.99 11.56 19.11
C ASN A 128 -6.34 10.17 18.94
N THR A 129 -6.75 9.39 17.95
CA THR A 129 -6.20 8.07 17.65
C THR A 129 -5.62 7.93 16.25
N GLU A 130 -5.76 8.95 15.39
CA GLU A 130 -5.39 8.84 13.97
C GLU A 130 -4.84 10.14 13.37
N PHE A 131 -3.94 9.98 12.39
CA PHE A 131 -3.39 11.09 11.59
C PHE A 131 -3.03 10.63 10.18
N PHE A 132 -2.98 11.57 9.24
CA PHE A 132 -2.44 11.38 7.90
C PHE A 132 -0.98 11.83 7.82
N SER A 133 -0.23 11.25 6.90
CA SER A 133 1.06 11.76 6.43
C SER A 133 1.12 11.75 4.91
N CYS A 134 1.90 12.67 4.34
CA CYS A 134 2.22 12.66 2.91
C CYS A 134 3.73 12.70 2.68
N SER A 135 4.17 12.22 1.52
CA SER A 135 5.59 12.06 1.22
C SER A 135 5.92 12.33 -0.25
N ASN A 136 7.21 12.51 -0.49
CA ASN A 136 7.81 12.45 -1.82
C ASN A 136 7.63 11.09 -2.51
N ASP A 137 7.31 10.03 -1.78
CA ASP A 137 7.00 8.72 -2.37
C ASP A 137 5.63 8.68 -3.07
N THR A 138 4.98 9.83 -3.24
CA THR A 138 3.68 10.03 -3.91
C THR A 138 2.49 9.39 -3.18
N SER A 139 2.70 8.87 -1.97
CA SER A 139 1.65 8.27 -1.16
C SER A 139 1.19 9.19 -0.05
N ILE A 140 -0.09 9.06 0.30
CA ILE A 140 -0.66 9.55 1.55
C ILE A 140 -0.98 8.34 2.39
N ARG A 141 -0.65 8.37 3.67
CA ARG A 141 -0.88 7.23 4.58
C ARG A 141 -1.72 7.67 5.76
N ARG A 142 -2.69 6.85 6.14
CA ARG A 142 -3.49 7.00 7.36
C ARG A 142 -2.93 6.09 8.43
N TRP A 143 -2.62 6.67 9.58
CA TRP A 143 -1.99 5.99 10.70
C TRP A 143 -2.89 5.98 11.91
N LEU A 144 -2.84 4.88 12.65
CA LEU A 144 -3.20 4.87 14.06
C LEU A 144 -2.03 5.39 14.89
N VAL A 145 -2.33 6.00 16.02
CA VAL A 145 -1.34 6.37 17.04
C VAL A 145 -0.64 5.16 17.67
N THR A 146 -0.99 3.93 17.30
CA THR A 146 -0.24 2.71 17.64
C THR A 146 0.94 2.48 16.69
N GLY A 147 1.01 3.24 15.59
CA GLY A 147 1.99 3.08 14.52
C GLY A 147 1.55 2.16 13.38
N GLU A 148 0.31 1.69 13.39
CA GLU A 148 -0.26 0.90 12.30
C GLU A 148 -0.70 1.79 11.14
N CYS A 149 -0.29 1.43 9.92
CA CYS A 149 -0.78 2.04 8.69
C CYS A 149 -2.12 1.39 8.32
N VAL A 150 -3.23 2.11 8.43
CA VAL A 150 -4.58 1.57 8.19
C VAL A 150 -4.96 1.67 6.71
N GLN A 151 -4.48 2.71 6.02
CA GLN A 151 -4.83 2.96 4.63
C GLN A 151 -3.70 3.69 3.91
N VAL A 152 -3.53 3.40 2.63
CA VAL A 152 -2.62 4.13 1.73
C VAL A 152 -3.42 4.64 0.54
N TYR A 153 -3.24 5.91 0.21
CA TYR A 153 -3.88 6.57 -0.91
C TYR A 153 -2.85 6.90 -1.98
N TYR A 154 -3.16 6.50 -3.21
CA TYR A 154 -2.34 6.72 -4.39
C TYR A 154 -3.16 7.50 -5.42
N SER A 155 -2.68 8.68 -5.79
CA SER A 155 -3.33 9.50 -6.81
C SER A 155 -2.42 10.59 -7.36
N HIS A 156 -1.58 11.19 -6.51
CA HIS A 156 -0.55 12.11 -6.97
C HIS A 156 0.50 11.38 -7.82
N THR A 157 0.96 12.04 -8.88
CA THR A 157 1.99 11.48 -9.79
C THR A 157 3.40 12.00 -9.48
N ASN A 158 3.52 12.88 -8.50
CA ASN A 158 4.78 13.48 -8.05
C ASN A 158 4.67 13.86 -6.56
N PHE A 159 5.72 14.47 -6.02
CA PHE A 159 5.87 14.79 -4.60
C PHE A 159 4.64 15.49 -4.01
N ILE A 160 4.20 15.02 -2.84
CA ILE A 160 3.11 15.63 -2.09
C ILE A 160 3.71 16.55 -1.02
N TYR A 161 3.22 17.78 -0.94
CA TYR A 161 3.81 18.80 -0.07
C TYR A 161 2.97 19.16 1.14
N SER A 162 1.64 19.07 1.07
CA SER A 162 0.79 19.47 2.19
C SER A 162 -0.53 18.69 2.26
N LEU A 163 -1.07 18.62 3.47
CA LEU A 163 -2.34 17.99 3.82
C LEU A 163 -3.18 18.93 4.70
N ALA A 164 -4.50 18.91 4.52
CA ALA A 164 -5.42 19.49 5.50
C ALA A 164 -6.70 18.63 5.63
N VAL A 165 -7.21 18.50 6.85
CA VAL A 165 -8.38 17.66 7.17
C VAL A 165 -9.62 18.54 7.33
N PHE A 166 -10.74 18.12 6.73
CA PHE A 166 -12.01 18.80 6.89
C PHE A 166 -12.55 18.67 8.32
N PRO A 167 -13.43 19.58 8.78
CA PRO A 167 -14.02 19.51 10.11
C PRO A 167 -14.80 18.23 10.43
N ASN A 168 -15.17 17.43 9.41
CA ASN A 168 -15.83 16.14 9.59
C ASN A 168 -14.87 14.99 9.99
N SER A 169 -13.56 15.26 10.11
CA SER A 169 -12.54 14.30 10.53
C SER A 169 -12.51 13.01 9.70
N GLN A 170 -12.92 13.06 8.44
CA GLN A 170 -12.89 11.91 7.53
C GLN A 170 -12.33 12.29 6.16
N ASP A 171 -12.73 13.46 5.69
CA ASP A 171 -12.32 13.97 4.39
C ASP A 171 -11.08 14.85 4.55
N PHE A 172 -10.28 14.94 3.50
CA PHE A 172 -9.06 15.74 3.51
C PHE A 172 -8.70 16.24 2.12
N ILE A 173 -7.73 17.14 2.06
CA ILE A 173 -7.14 17.63 0.83
C ILE A 173 -5.64 17.38 0.81
N SER A 174 -5.07 17.33 -0.39
CA SER A 174 -3.63 17.22 -0.58
C SER A 174 -3.15 18.05 -1.77
N THR A 175 -1.92 18.54 -1.69
CA THR A 175 -1.30 19.34 -2.77
C THR A 175 0.10 18.84 -3.09
N GLY A 176 0.54 18.98 -4.36
CA GLY A 176 1.83 18.44 -4.79
C GLY A 176 2.52 19.15 -5.96
N GLU A 177 3.71 18.63 -6.30
CA GLU A 177 4.54 19.00 -7.47
C GLU A 177 3.87 18.57 -8.79
N ASP A 178 2.88 17.69 -8.73
CA ASP A 178 2.02 17.39 -9.87
C ASP A 178 0.96 18.48 -10.07
N ARG A 179 1.24 19.73 -9.72
CA ARG A 179 0.41 20.93 -9.96
C ARG A 179 -1.04 20.78 -9.53
N SER A 180 -1.35 19.87 -8.62
CA SER A 180 -2.73 19.49 -8.31
C SER A 180 -3.06 19.76 -6.85
N LEU A 181 -4.29 20.21 -6.65
CA LEU A 181 -5.04 20.08 -5.42
C LEU A 181 -5.99 18.89 -5.59
N ARG A 182 -5.96 17.94 -4.66
CA ARG A 182 -6.87 16.79 -4.64
C ARG A 182 -7.77 16.85 -3.43
N ILE A 183 -9.04 16.52 -3.63
CA ILE A 183 -10.07 16.46 -2.59
C ILE A 183 -10.46 15.01 -2.40
N TRP A 184 -10.29 14.51 -1.18
CA TRP A 184 -10.52 13.13 -0.81
C TRP A 184 -11.79 13.03 0.02
N ARG A 185 -12.74 12.22 -0.46
CA ARG A 185 -14.02 11.97 0.20
C ARG A 185 -14.22 10.47 0.35
N GLN A 186 -14.59 10.02 1.56
CA GLN A 186 -14.89 8.60 1.83
C GLN A 186 -13.77 7.62 1.41
N GLY A 187 -12.52 8.08 1.43
CA GLY A 187 -11.35 7.28 1.09
C GLY A 187 -11.00 7.21 -0.39
N GLU A 188 -11.70 7.94 -1.26
CA GLU A 188 -11.41 8.05 -2.69
C GLU A 188 -11.07 9.50 -3.09
N CYS A 189 -10.31 9.66 -4.17
CA CYS A 189 -10.04 10.97 -4.76
C CYS A 189 -11.29 11.41 -5.53
N SER A 190 -12.12 12.23 -4.88
CA SER A 190 -13.39 12.70 -5.42
C SER A 190 -13.25 13.80 -6.47
N GLN A 191 -12.19 14.62 -6.38
CA GLN A 191 -11.96 15.73 -7.29
C GLN A 191 -10.47 16.05 -7.39
N THR A 192 -9.99 16.32 -8.60
CA THR A 192 -8.65 16.81 -8.92
C THR A 192 -8.73 18.19 -9.57
N ILE A 193 -8.14 19.19 -8.95
CA ILE A 193 -8.05 20.56 -9.48
C ILE A 193 -6.60 20.84 -9.88
N ARG A 194 -6.34 21.03 -11.18
CA ARG A 194 -5.02 21.41 -11.69
C ARG A 194 -4.86 22.94 -11.62
N LEU A 195 -3.69 23.40 -11.17
CA LEU A 195 -3.36 24.81 -11.10
C LEU A 195 -2.36 25.20 -12.20
N PRO A 196 -2.38 26.47 -12.68
CA PRO A 196 -1.44 27.00 -13.67
C PRO A 196 -0.06 27.32 -13.07
N ALA A 197 0.41 26.49 -12.12
CA ALA A 197 1.67 26.63 -11.42
C ALA A 197 2.44 25.32 -11.48
N GLN A 198 3.77 25.33 -11.29
CA GLN A 198 4.58 24.10 -11.29
C GLN A 198 4.38 23.26 -10.02
N SER A 199 4.12 23.90 -8.89
CA SER A 199 4.05 23.23 -7.59
C SER A 199 2.98 23.87 -6.76
N VAL A 200 2.19 23.07 -6.06
CA VAL A 200 1.24 23.56 -5.05
C VAL A 200 1.81 23.20 -3.68
N TRP A 201 2.40 24.20 -3.02
CA TRP A 201 3.29 24.00 -1.87
C TRP A 201 2.55 23.78 -0.56
N CYS A 202 1.44 24.48 -0.36
CA CYS A 202 0.72 24.46 0.91
C CYS A 202 -0.79 24.61 0.69
N CYS A 203 -1.56 24.09 1.63
CA CYS A 203 -3.02 24.24 1.66
C CYS A 203 -3.55 24.44 3.07
N CYS A 204 -4.75 25.03 3.19
CA CYS A 204 -5.53 25.02 4.41
C CYS A 204 -7.04 25.08 4.11
N ILE A 205 -7.85 24.66 5.08
CA ILE A 205 -9.31 24.69 5.00
C ILE A 205 -9.82 25.78 5.93
N LEU A 206 -10.66 26.67 5.40
CA LEU A 206 -11.30 27.74 6.15
C LEU A 206 -12.54 27.23 6.89
N PRO A 207 -12.97 27.90 7.98
CA PRO A 207 -14.15 27.49 8.75
C PRO A 207 -15.45 27.42 7.95
N ASN A 208 -15.54 28.13 6.82
CA ASN A 208 -16.69 28.15 5.92
C ASN A 208 -16.66 27.03 4.86
N GLY A 209 -15.67 26.14 4.91
CA GLY A 209 -15.48 25.02 3.99
C GLY A 209 -14.57 25.33 2.78
N ASP A 210 -14.16 26.59 2.59
CA ASP A 210 -13.32 26.97 1.45
C ASP A 210 -11.91 26.41 1.60
N ILE A 211 -11.32 26.04 0.47
CA ILE A 211 -9.95 25.53 0.39
C ILE A 211 -9.04 26.65 -0.12
N VAL A 212 -7.95 26.93 0.60
CA VAL A 212 -6.94 27.90 0.20
C VAL A 212 -5.66 27.16 -0.16
N VAL A 213 -5.01 27.52 -1.26
CA VAL A 213 -3.73 26.95 -1.67
C VAL A 213 -2.72 28.03 -2.06
N GLY A 214 -1.45 27.79 -1.73
CA GLY A 214 -0.32 28.60 -2.18
C GLY A 214 0.52 27.85 -3.21
N ALA A 215 0.83 28.49 -4.33
CA ALA A 215 1.51 27.85 -5.45
C ALA A 215 2.81 28.57 -5.87
N SER A 216 3.63 27.91 -6.69
CA SER A 216 4.97 28.39 -7.09
C SER A 216 4.98 29.63 -7.98
N ASP A 217 3.82 30.03 -8.52
CA ASP A 217 3.63 31.26 -9.28
C ASP A 217 3.46 32.50 -8.38
N GLY A 218 3.51 32.32 -7.06
CA GLY A 218 3.34 33.40 -6.09
C GLY A 218 1.88 33.81 -5.87
N ILE A 219 0.91 33.05 -6.38
CA ILE A 219 -0.51 33.34 -6.27
C ILE A 219 -1.16 32.42 -5.23
N ILE A 220 -1.99 33.01 -4.37
CA ILE A 220 -2.90 32.29 -3.47
C ILE A 220 -4.24 32.15 -4.17
N ARG A 221 -4.78 30.93 -4.20
CA ARG A 221 -6.10 30.63 -4.80
C ARG A 221 -7.05 30.08 -3.74
N VAL A 222 -8.31 30.46 -3.82
CA VAL A 222 -9.38 30.02 -2.93
C VAL A 222 -10.45 29.32 -3.75
N PHE A 223 -10.82 28.11 -3.34
CA PHE A 223 -11.83 27.27 -3.97
C PHE A 223 -13.01 27.09 -3.00
N THR A 224 -14.23 27.16 -3.52
CA THR A 224 -15.48 27.09 -2.75
C THR A 224 -16.43 26.10 -3.40
N GLU A 225 -17.24 25.42 -2.58
CA GLU A 225 -18.41 24.65 -3.04
C GLU A 225 -19.70 25.49 -3.04
N ALA A 226 -19.67 26.67 -2.43
CA ALA A 226 -20.82 27.55 -2.29
C ALA A 226 -20.99 28.45 -3.53
N GLU A 227 -22.13 28.32 -4.22
CA GLU A 227 -22.46 29.05 -5.46
C GLU A 227 -22.42 30.57 -5.28
N ASP A 228 -22.82 31.08 -4.12
CA ASP A 228 -22.86 32.51 -3.80
C ASP A 228 -21.48 33.14 -3.60
N ARG A 229 -20.44 32.32 -3.40
CA ARG A 229 -19.05 32.74 -3.25
C ARG A 229 -18.19 32.47 -4.48
N MET A 230 -18.78 31.93 -5.55
CA MET A 230 -18.04 31.67 -6.79
C MET A 230 -17.50 32.97 -7.39
N ALA A 231 -16.31 32.88 -7.99
CA ALA A 231 -15.70 33.99 -8.70
C ALA A 231 -16.55 34.44 -9.89
N SER A 232 -16.29 35.65 -10.39
CA SER A 232 -16.97 36.16 -11.57
C SER A 232 -16.68 35.29 -12.80
N ALA A 233 -17.56 35.30 -13.80
CA ALA A 233 -17.32 34.57 -15.05
C ALA A 233 -16.01 35.02 -15.75
N GLU A 234 -15.63 36.29 -15.58
CA GLU A 234 -14.39 36.86 -16.10
C GLU A 234 -13.16 36.24 -15.42
N ASP A 235 -13.18 36.12 -14.09
CA ASP A 235 -12.08 35.50 -13.32
C ASP A 235 -11.98 34.00 -13.58
N LEU A 236 -13.12 33.30 -13.70
CA LEU A 236 -13.15 31.88 -14.04
C LEU A 236 -12.55 31.64 -15.43
N GLN A 237 -12.92 32.45 -16.43
CA GLN A 237 -12.34 32.37 -17.77
C GLN A 237 -10.84 32.71 -17.76
N ALA A 238 -10.42 33.72 -16.98
CA ALA A 238 -9.01 34.06 -16.86
C ALA A 238 -8.19 32.91 -16.27
N PHE A 239 -8.72 32.21 -15.26
CA PHE A 239 -8.09 31.01 -14.69
C PHE A 239 -8.00 29.86 -15.71
N GLU A 240 -9.06 29.58 -16.46
CA GLU A 240 -9.06 28.57 -17.53
C GLU A 240 -8.05 28.94 -18.65
N ASP A 241 -7.96 30.22 -19.00
CA ASP A 241 -7.02 30.73 -19.98
C ASP A 241 -5.56 30.58 -19.51
N GLU A 242 -5.27 30.87 -18.24
CA GLU A 242 -3.94 30.64 -17.65
C GLU A 242 -3.59 29.15 -17.63
N LEU A 243 -4.53 28.31 -17.23
CA LEU A 243 -4.34 26.85 -17.19
C LEU A 243 -4.09 26.28 -18.59
N SER A 244 -4.83 26.74 -19.60
CA SER A 244 -4.66 26.27 -20.99
C SER A 244 -3.31 26.69 -21.61
N LYS A 245 -2.71 27.78 -21.12
CA LYS A 245 -1.38 28.27 -21.54
C LYS A 245 -0.24 27.61 -20.77
N ALA A 246 -0.53 26.91 -19.67
CA ALA A 246 0.48 26.22 -18.89
C ALA A 246 1.18 25.15 -19.77
N THR A 247 2.48 25.28 -19.91
CA THR A 247 3.29 24.29 -20.63
C THR A 247 3.43 23.04 -19.79
N ILE A 248 3.11 21.89 -20.37
CA ILE A 248 3.29 20.59 -19.71
C ILE A 248 4.63 20.01 -20.18
N ASP A 249 5.59 19.92 -19.27
CA ASP A 249 6.81 19.14 -19.50
C ASP A 249 6.41 17.66 -19.52
N PRO A 250 6.63 16.91 -20.63
CA PRO A 250 6.28 15.49 -20.70
C PRO A 250 6.95 14.66 -19.60
N LYS A 251 8.02 15.17 -18.95
CA LYS A 251 8.68 14.54 -17.80
C LYS A 251 7.90 14.64 -16.48
N THR A 252 6.89 15.51 -16.38
CA THR A 252 6.19 15.85 -15.11
C THR A 252 4.92 15.04 -14.82
N GLY A 253 4.81 13.84 -15.39
CA GLY A 253 3.82 12.84 -14.96
C GLY A 253 3.00 12.23 -16.09
N ASP A 254 2.77 10.93 -15.97
CA ASP A 254 1.87 10.04 -16.74
C ASP A 254 2.10 9.87 -18.25
N LEU A 255 3.01 10.63 -18.86
CA LEU A 255 3.13 10.72 -20.31
C LEU A 255 4.55 10.32 -20.70
N GLY A 256 4.78 9.01 -20.80
CA GLY A 256 6.03 8.46 -21.32
C GLY A 256 6.34 8.90 -22.75
N ASP A 257 7.28 8.24 -23.41
CA ASP A 257 7.67 8.56 -24.79
C ASP A 257 6.52 8.36 -25.79
N ILE A 258 5.73 9.40 -26.00
CA ILE A 258 4.60 9.39 -26.93
C ILE A 258 5.10 9.61 -28.35
N LYS A 259 4.86 8.64 -29.22
CA LYS A 259 4.96 8.84 -30.66
C LYS A 259 3.83 9.75 -31.09
N LEU A 260 4.19 10.96 -31.56
CA LEU A 260 3.27 11.96 -32.13
C LEU A 260 2.37 11.43 -33.26
N GLU A 261 2.73 10.29 -33.83
CA GLU A 261 2.06 9.61 -34.94
C GLU A 261 0.80 8.86 -34.47
N ASP A 262 0.79 8.37 -33.22
CA ASP A 262 -0.25 7.47 -32.66
C ASP A 262 -1.27 8.22 -31.77
N LEU A 263 -1.18 9.54 -31.65
CA LEU A 263 -2.06 10.33 -30.78
C LEU A 263 -3.46 10.52 -31.38
N PRO A 264 -4.53 10.32 -30.59
CA PRO A 264 -5.91 10.52 -31.05
C PRO A 264 -6.20 11.98 -31.39
N GLY A 265 -7.10 12.20 -32.35
CA GLY A 265 -7.60 13.53 -32.69
C GLY A 265 -8.71 14.01 -31.73
N ARG A 266 -9.16 15.25 -31.94
CA ARG A 266 -10.15 15.94 -31.08
C ARG A 266 -11.47 15.19 -30.92
N GLU A 267 -11.82 14.33 -31.87
CA GLU A 267 -13.03 13.50 -31.82
C GLU A 267 -13.11 12.61 -30.57
N HIS A 268 -11.97 12.26 -29.95
CA HIS A 268 -11.92 11.45 -28.74
C HIS A 268 -12.30 12.22 -27.47
N LEU A 269 -12.46 13.55 -27.52
CA LEU A 269 -13.02 14.33 -26.41
C LEU A 269 -14.55 14.20 -26.32
N ASN A 270 -15.20 13.58 -27.31
CA ASN A 270 -16.64 13.28 -27.24
C ASN A 270 -16.93 12.05 -26.36
N GLU A 271 -15.93 11.20 -26.13
CA GLU A 271 -16.07 10.05 -25.23
C GLU A 271 -15.85 10.50 -23.79
N PRO A 272 -16.81 10.27 -22.88
CA PRO A 272 -16.67 10.65 -21.48
C PRO A 272 -15.51 9.89 -20.82
N GLY A 273 -14.85 10.55 -19.87
CA GLY A 273 -13.84 9.91 -19.03
C GLY A 273 -14.46 8.91 -18.05
N ASN A 274 -13.64 7.97 -17.56
CA ASN A 274 -14.06 6.90 -16.66
C ASN A 274 -13.78 7.19 -15.17
N ARG A 275 -12.98 8.22 -14.87
CA ARG A 275 -12.67 8.68 -13.51
C ARG A 275 -12.26 10.14 -13.50
N ASP A 276 -12.51 10.83 -12.39
CA ASP A 276 -12.09 12.22 -12.22
C ASP A 276 -10.56 12.34 -12.29
N GLY A 277 -10.08 13.40 -12.95
CA GLY A 277 -8.65 13.63 -13.11
C GLY A 277 -7.99 12.79 -14.20
N GLN A 278 -8.72 11.91 -14.90
CA GLN A 278 -8.19 11.16 -16.06
C GLN A 278 -7.60 12.13 -17.08
N THR A 279 -6.38 11.88 -17.55
CA THR A 279 -5.72 12.72 -18.54
C THR A 279 -5.78 12.09 -19.93
N ARG A 280 -5.94 12.90 -20.98
CA ARG A 280 -5.84 12.51 -22.39
C ARG A 280 -4.98 13.49 -23.16
N LEU A 281 -4.23 12.99 -24.13
CA LEU A 281 -3.51 13.80 -25.09
C LEU A 281 -4.22 13.78 -26.42
N ILE A 282 -4.36 14.97 -27.00
CA ILE A 282 -5.08 15.17 -28.25
C ILE A 282 -4.13 15.85 -29.23
N LYS A 283 -4.02 15.28 -30.43
CA LYS A 283 -3.31 15.90 -31.54
C LYS A 283 -4.21 16.91 -32.22
N ASP A 284 -3.83 18.19 -32.15
CA ASP A 284 -4.49 19.28 -32.86
C ASP A 284 -3.51 19.90 -33.86
N GLY A 285 -3.53 19.40 -35.10
CA GLY A 285 -2.57 19.78 -36.13
C GLY A 285 -1.13 19.35 -35.81
N GLN A 286 -0.22 20.33 -35.63
CA GLN A 286 1.18 20.11 -35.23
C GLN A 286 1.42 20.22 -33.71
N LYS A 287 0.39 20.53 -32.93
CA LYS A 287 0.48 20.64 -31.47
C LYS A 287 -0.14 19.43 -30.78
N VAL A 288 0.36 19.14 -29.58
CA VAL A 288 -0.24 18.16 -28.68
C VAL A 288 -0.83 18.93 -27.51
N GLU A 289 -2.12 18.77 -27.29
CA GLU A 289 -2.87 19.39 -26.19
C GLU A 289 -3.18 18.33 -25.15
N ALA A 290 -3.12 18.68 -23.87
CA ALA A 290 -3.55 17.79 -22.79
C ALA A 290 -4.88 18.23 -22.22
N TYR A 291 -5.72 17.24 -21.95
CA TYR A 291 -7.06 17.41 -21.39
C TYR A 291 -7.22 16.55 -20.13
N GLN A 292 -8.02 17.02 -19.19
CA GLN A 292 -8.39 16.30 -17.98
C GLN A 292 -9.91 16.15 -17.88
N TRP A 293 -10.39 14.96 -17.55
CA TRP A 293 -11.81 14.72 -17.31
C TRP A 293 -12.22 15.28 -15.94
N SER A 294 -13.24 16.14 -15.96
CA SER A 294 -13.95 16.61 -14.77
C SER A 294 -15.26 15.84 -14.66
N VAL A 295 -15.40 15.02 -13.61
CA VAL A 295 -16.67 14.30 -13.34
C VAL A 295 -17.75 15.29 -12.93
N SER A 296 -17.42 16.32 -12.15
CA SER A 296 -18.38 17.33 -11.71
C SER A 296 -18.95 18.15 -12.87
N ASP A 297 -18.11 18.47 -13.86
CA ASP A 297 -18.54 19.27 -15.02
C ASP A 297 -19.01 18.42 -16.20
N GLY A 298 -18.81 17.10 -16.13
CA GLY A 298 -19.15 16.15 -17.20
C GLY A 298 -18.45 16.44 -18.53
N ARG A 299 -17.25 17.05 -18.50
CA ARG A 299 -16.52 17.48 -19.71
C ARG A 299 -15.01 17.35 -19.56
N TRP A 300 -14.32 17.30 -20.71
CA TRP A 300 -12.86 17.40 -20.79
C TRP A 300 -12.42 18.87 -20.72
N MET A 301 -11.58 19.19 -19.74
CA MET A 301 -10.98 20.50 -19.54
C MET A 301 -9.57 20.53 -20.11
N LYS A 302 -9.24 21.53 -20.93
CA LYS A 302 -7.87 21.70 -21.45
C LYS A 302 -6.96 22.14 -20.30
N ILE A 303 -5.87 21.41 -20.08
CA ILE A 303 -4.91 21.67 -18.99
C ILE A 303 -3.52 22.13 -19.46
N GLY A 304 -3.32 22.28 -20.77
CA GLY A 304 -2.08 22.85 -21.33
C GLY A 304 -1.70 22.35 -22.72
N ASP A 305 -0.70 23.00 -23.30
CA ASP A 305 0.03 22.54 -24.49
C ASP A 305 1.24 21.69 -24.06
N VAL A 306 1.49 20.56 -24.73
CA VAL A 306 2.66 19.70 -24.53
C VAL A 306 3.74 20.09 -25.55
N VAL A 307 4.87 20.62 -25.09
CA VAL A 307 6.02 20.93 -25.96
C VAL A 307 7.02 19.79 -25.94
N GLY A 308 7.32 19.26 -27.13
CA GLY A 308 8.32 18.22 -27.31
C GLY A 308 9.72 18.73 -26.99
N GLY A 309 10.40 18.09 -26.04
CA GLY A 309 11.84 18.25 -25.84
C GLY A 309 12.57 17.75 -27.09
N SER A 310 13.21 18.67 -27.81
CA SER A 310 14.06 18.37 -28.95
C SER A 310 15.17 17.37 -28.59
N ASN A 311 15.34 16.35 -29.44
CA ASN A 311 16.50 15.46 -29.58
C ASN A 311 17.74 15.81 -28.73
N GLN A 312 17.82 15.26 -27.53
CA GLN A 312 19.10 14.93 -26.89
C GLN A 312 18.96 13.57 -26.22
N GLN A 313 19.73 12.60 -26.71
CA GLN A 313 20.00 11.34 -26.03
C GLN A 313 20.72 11.64 -24.72
N THR A 314 19.96 11.66 -23.64
CA THR A 314 20.44 11.49 -22.27
C THR A 314 19.46 10.55 -21.60
N SER A 315 19.98 9.45 -21.04
CA SER A 315 19.29 8.40 -20.29
C SER A 315 18.07 8.92 -19.54
N LYS A 316 16.90 8.51 -20.00
CA LYS A 316 15.59 8.99 -19.54
C LYS A 316 15.27 8.28 -18.22
N SER A 317 15.02 9.00 -17.13
CA SER A 317 14.33 8.44 -15.97
C SER A 317 12.82 8.78 -16.06
N VAL A 318 11.98 7.83 -15.67
CA VAL A 318 10.51 7.81 -15.73
C VAL A 318 10.01 7.47 -14.32
N MET A 319 9.12 8.30 -13.77
CA MET A 319 8.55 8.09 -12.44
C MET A 319 7.40 7.07 -12.46
N TYR A 320 7.47 6.05 -11.60
CA TYR A 320 6.40 5.07 -11.40
C TYR A 320 6.31 4.66 -9.93
N GLU A 321 5.12 4.80 -9.33
CA GLU A 321 4.88 4.56 -7.89
C GLU A 321 5.89 5.25 -6.95
N GLY A 322 6.26 6.50 -7.27
CA GLY A 322 7.14 7.31 -6.44
C GLY A 322 8.64 6.98 -6.51
N LYS A 323 9.07 6.17 -7.49
CA LYS A 323 10.50 5.90 -7.77
C LYS A 323 10.84 6.28 -9.20
N GLU A 324 12.04 6.85 -9.39
CA GLU A 324 12.62 7.09 -10.71
C GLU A 324 13.17 5.77 -11.27
N TYR A 325 12.79 5.46 -12.50
CA TYR A 325 13.24 4.29 -13.24
C TYR A 325 13.72 4.67 -14.63
N ASP A 326 14.83 4.15 -15.13
CA ASP A 326 15.26 4.43 -16.50
C ASP A 326 14.18 4.07 -17.57
N TYR A 327 13.34 3.08 -17.27
CA TYR A 327 12.24 2.67 -18.14
C TYR A 327 11.02 2.27 -17.31
N VAL A 328 9.82 2.60 -17.80
CA VAL A 328 8.56 2.04 -17.29
C VAL A 328 7.76 1.51 -18.47
N PHE A 329 7.85 0.20 -18.69
CA PHE A 329 7.19 -0.46 -19.81
C PHE A 329 5.72 -0.70 -19.51
N SER A 330 4.86 -0.60 -20.52
CA SER A 330 3.46 -1.05 -20.41
C SER A 330 3.38 -2.45 -20.99
N ILE A 331 3.03 -3.42 -20.17
CA ILE A 331 2.91 -4.83 -20.53
C ILE A 331 1.44 -5.18 -20.53
N ASP A 332 0.93 -5.45 -21.74
CA ASP A 332 -0.42 -5.94 -21.94
C ASP A 332 -0.43 -7.45 -21.71
N VAL A 333 -1.10 -7.87 -20.65
CA VAL A 333 -1.08 -9.28 -20.25
C VAL A 333 -2.12 -10.12 -21.00
N ASN A 334 -3.13 -9.49 -21.63
CA ASN A 334 -4.13 -10.15 -22.49
C ASN A 334 -4.67 -9.15 -23.55
N GLU A 335 -5.11 -9.63 -24.73
CA GLU A 335 -5.89 -8.81 -25.69
C GLU A 335 -7.17 -8.29 -25.02
N GLY A 336 -7.20 -6.99 -24.71
CA GLY A 336 -8.34 -6.31 -24.08
C GLY A 336 -8.34 -6.26 -22.53
N GLY A 337 -7.28 -6.72 -21.86
CA GLY A 337 -7.12 -6.59 -20.41
C GLY A 337 -6.46 -5.26 -19.98
N PRO A 338 -6.45 -4.91 -18.68
CA PRO A 338 -5.74 -3.73 -18.19
C PRO A 338 -4.22 -3.89 -18.39
N SER A 339 -3.59 -2.86 -18.94
CA SER A 339 -2.14 -2.78 -19.14
C SER A 339 -1.42 -2.56 -17.81
N MET A 340 -0.34 -3.30 -17.57
CA MET A 340 0.42 -3.23 -16.32
C MET A 340 1.80 -2.62 -16.53
N LYS A 341 2.26 -1.85 -15.55
CA LYS A 341 3.48 -1.06 -15.68
C LYS A 341 4.67 -1.79 -15.05
N LEU A 342 5.72 -2.02 -15.83
CA LEU A 342 6.98 -2.62 -15.41
C LEU A 342 8.05 -1.54 -15.29
N PRO A 343 8.41 -1.11 -14.06
CA PRO A 343 9.54 -0.22 -13.84
C PRO A 343 10.89 -0.95 -13.90
N TYR A 344 11.92 -0.36 -14.51
CA TYR A 344 13.25 -0.95 -14.70
C TYR A 344 14.36 0.12 -14.76
N ASN A 345 15.45 -0.04 -14.01
CA ASN A 345 16.69 0.74 -14.22
C ASN A 345 17.70 -0.07 -15.05
N VAL A 346 18.54 0.61 -15.84
CA VAL A 346 19.65 -0.01 -16.58
C VAL A 346 20.63 -0.73 -15.65
N THR A 347 20.74 -0.26 -14.40
CA THR A 347 21.57 -0.90 -13.36
C THR A 347 20.94 -2.15 -12.76
N ASP A 348 19.64 -2.37 -12.95
CA ASP A 348 18.92 -3.49 -12.38
C ASP A 348 19.08 -4.74 -13.26
N ASP A 349 19.08 -5.90 -12.61
CA ASP A 349 19.10 -7.17 -13.32
C ASP A 349 17.73 -7.38 -14.01
N PRO A 350 17.67 -7.56 -15.35
CA PRO A 350 16.42 -7.72 -16.09
C PRO A 350 15.58 -8.91 -15.60
N TRP A 351 16.25 -9.99 -15.17
CA TRP A 351 15.60 -11.20 -14.71
C TRP A 351 14.97 -11.02 -13.33
N LEU A 352 15.68 -10.41 -12.40
CA LEU A 352 15.15 -10.07 -11.09
C LEU A 352 14.01 -9.05 -11.18
N THR A 353 14.12 -8.07 -12.09
CA THR A 353 13.07 -7.06 -12.30
C THR A 353 11.82 -7.71 -12.89
N ALA A 354 11.97 -8.56 -13.91
CA ALA A 354 10.87 -9.34 -14.47
C ALA A 354 10.22 -10.24 -13.41
N HIS A 355 11.01 -10.89 -12.55
CA HIS A 355 10.51 -11.72 -11.46
C HIS A 355 9.65 -10.92 -10.47
N ASN A 356 10.17 -9.78 -10.02
CA ASN A 356 9.48 -8.89 -9.09
C ASN A 356 8.20 -8.32 -9.71
N PHE A 357 8.25 -7.91 -10.98
CA PHE A 357 7.09 -7.43 -11.72
C PHE A 357 5.99 -8.50 -11.80
N LEU A 358 6.36 -9.74 -12.13
CA LEU A 358 5.39 -10.83 -12.24
C LEU A 358 4.77 -11.15 -10.88
N GLN A 359 5.60 -11.26 -9.84
CA GLN A 359 5.16 -11.51 -8.49
C GLN A 359 4.25 -10.41 -7.94
N LYS A 360 4.55 -9.14 -8.24
CA LYS A 360 3.79 -7.98 -7.77
C LYS A 360 2.40 -7.93 -8.37
N ASN A 361 2.27 -8.32 -9.64
CA ASN A 361 1.03 -8.24 -10.39
C ASN A 361 0.25 -9.56 -10.40
N ASP A 362 0.60 -10.52 -9.54
CA ASP A 362 0.05 -11.89 -9.52
C ASP A 362 0.07 -12.56 -10.90
N LEU A 363 1.07 -12.22 -11.71
CA LEU A 363 1.32 -12.80 -13.00
C LEU A 363 2.14 -14.07 -12.85
N SER A 364 1.86 -15.02 -13.72
CA SER A 364 2.55 -16.29 -13.65
C SER A 364 4.06 -16.12 -13.84
N PRO A 365 4.89 -16.74 -12.97
CA PRO A 365 6.35 -16.78 -13.13
C PRO A 365 6.81 -17.36 -14.47
N MET A 366 5.89 -17.99 -15.20
CA MET A 366 6.08 -18.53 -16.53
C MET A 366 6.47 -17.49 -17.59
N PHE A 367 6.12 -16.22 -17.35
CA PHE A 367 6.44 -15.11 -18.24
C PHE A 367 7.80 -14.48 -17.93
N LEU A 368 8.56 -15.08 -16.99
CA LEU A 368 9.84 -14.53 -16.54
C LEU A 368 10.79 -14.33 -17.71
N ASP A 369 11.02 -15.38 -18.51
CA ASP A 369 11.89 -15.32 -19.69
C ASP A 369 11.38 -14.30 -20.71
N GLN A 370 10.07 -14.26 -20.96
CA GLN A 370 9.47 -13.34 -21.93
C GLN A 370 9.61 -11.89 -21.48
N VAL A 371 9.32 -11.59 -20.21
CA VAL A 371 9.40 -10.25 -19.64
C VAL A 371 10.85 -9.81 -19.47
N ALA A 372 11.76 -10.71 -19.05
CA ALA A 372 13.18 -10.43 -18.95
C ALA A 372 13.80 -10.18 -20.33
N ASN A 373 13.50 -11.02 -21.33
CA ASN A 373 13.95 -10.81 -22.70
C ASN A 373 13.32 -9.56 -23.32
N PHE A 374 12.05 -9.27 -23.01
CA PHE A 374 11.41 -8.02 -23.39
C PHE A 374 12.15 -6.81 -22.80
N ILE A 375 12.52 -6.82 -21.51
CA ILE A 375 13.35 -5.77 -20.90
C ILE A 375 14.70 -5.68 -21.64
N ILE A 376 15.38 -6.80 -21.88
CA ILE A 376 16.70 -6.84 -22.54
C ILE A 376 16.65 -6.30 -23.98
N GLU A 377 15.65 -6.69 -24.76
CA GLU A 377 15.47 -6.28 -26.16
C GLU A 377 15.11 -4.79 -26.25
N ASN A 378 14.30 -4.29 -25.33
CA ASN A 378 13.85 -2.90 -25.31
C ASN A 378 14.83 -1.94 -24.62
N THR A 379 15.86 -2.44 -23.94
CA THR A 379 16.89 -1.63 -23.26
C THR A 379 18.24 -1.64 -23.97
N LYS A 380 18.40 -2.43 -25.05
CA LYS A 380 19.59 -2.59 -25.91
C LYS A 380 20.94 -2.44 -25.19
N GLY A 381 21.45 -3.56 -24.69
CA GLY A 381 22.88 -3.90 -24.72
C GLY A 381 23.86 -2.91 -24.08
N HIS A 382 23.63 -2.50 -22.83
CA HIS A 382 24.71 -1.98 -21.97
C HIS A 382 24.85 -2.88 -20.73
N VAL A 383 25.48 -4.04 -20.92
CA VAL A 383 26.10 -4.77 -19.80
C VAL A 383 27.53 -4.27 -19.71
N VAL A 384 27.85 -3.46 -18.71
CA VAL A 384 29.25 -3.16 -18.35
C VAL A 384 29.50 -3.68 -16.95
N GLY A 385 30.58 -4.47 -16.83
CA GLY A 385 31.05 -5.14 -15.62
C GLY A 385 31.46 -4.21 -14.46
N PRO A 386 32.10 -4.76 -13.42
CA PRO A 386 32.13 -4.17 -12.09
C PRO A 386 32.84 -2.82 -12.08
N ALA A 387 32.14 -1.78 -11.61
CA ALA A 387 32.66 -0.43 -11.47
C ALA A 387 33.48 -0.26 -10.17
N GLN A 388 34.67 0.33 -10.31
CA GLN A 388 35.42 0.93 -9.20
C GLN A 388 34.77 2.25 -8.74
N PRO A 389 34.98 2.67 -7.47
CA PRO A 389 34.26 3.78 -6.88
C PRO A 389 34.77 5.13 -7.38
N ALA A 390 33.88 5.95 -7.92
CA ALA A 390 34.13 7.37 -8.18
C ALA A 390 33.17 8.20 -7.30
N GLY A 391 33.76 9.00 -6.41
CA GLY A 391 33.03 9.85 -5.47
C GLY A 391 32.31 11.01 -6.16
N GLY A 392 31.01 11.12 -5.91
CA GLY A 392 30.17 12.29 -6.16
C GLY A 392 29.38 12.63 -4.90
N ASP A 393 29.31 13.92 -4.57
CA ASP A 393 28.73 14.44 -3.33
C ASP A 393 27.18 14.23 -3.27
N PRO A 394 26.62 13.57 -2.22
CA PRO A 394 25.23 13.10 -2.18
C PRO A 394 24.14 14.11 -1.74
N PHE A 395 24.44 15.38 -1.45
CA PHE A 395 23.50 16.21 -0.69
C PHE A 395 22.48 17.04 -1.49
N THR A 396 22.50 17.02 -2.82
CA THR A 396 21.43 17.62 -3.64
C THR A 396 21.22 16.81 -4.92
N GLY A 397 20.20 15.94 -4.96
CA GLY A 397 19.74 15.36 -6.23
C GLY A 397 19.33 16.49 -7.19
N GLY A 398 20.06 16.65 -8.30
CA GLY A 398 19.68 17.57 -9.38
C GLY A 398 18.45 17.00 -10.11
N ALA A 399 17.40 17.75 -10.45
CA ALA A 399 17.40 19.12 -10.94
C ALA A 399 16.08 19.88 -10.64
N ARG A 400 16.16 21.12 -10.13
CA ARG A 400 15.69 22.39 -10.78
C ARG A 400 15.47 23.55 -9.79
N TYR A 401 15.60 24.73 -10.40
CA TYR A 401 15.24 26.11 -10.04
C TYR A 401 16.02 26.83 -8.94
N ILE A 402 17.06 27.55 -9.39
CA ILE A 402 17.64 28.70 -8.72
C ILE A 402 17.05 29.95 -9.39
N PRO A 403 16.45 30.90 -8.66
CA PRO A 403 15.95 32.12 -9.27
C PRO A 403 17.11 33.03 -9.73
N GLY A 404 17.15 33.33 -11.03
CA GLY A 404 17.84 34.48 -11.62
C GLY A 404 19.35 34.35 -11.89
N SER A 405 19.74 34.18 -13.15
CA SER A 405 20.99 34.79 -13.65
C SER A 405 20.89 35.08 -15.15
N SER A 406 20.83 36.36 -15.48
CA SER A 406 21.21 36.87 -16.79
C SER A 406 22.74 36.93 -16.87
N SER A 407 23.30 36.44 -17.98
CA SER A 407 24.69 36.58 -18.34
C SER A 407 25.10 38.06 -18.45
N ASP A 408 26.11 38.49 -17.69
CA ASP A 408 27.34 39.06 -18.27
C ASP A 408 28.42 39.40 -17.20
N THR A 409 29.59 38.82 -17.43
CA THR A 409 30.97 39.26 -17.14
C THR A 409 31.40 39.84 -15.77
N ALA A 410 32.29 39.05 -15.13
CA ALA A 410 33.58 39.40 -14.50
C ALA A 410 33.65 40.17 -13.16
N GLY A 411 34.20 39.50 -12.14
CA GLY A 411 35.08 40.13 -11.12
C GLY A 411 34.80 39.78 -9.65
N PHE A 412 35.56 38.80 -9.12
CA PHE A 412 36.01 38.59 -7.72
C PHE A 412 35.16 39.04 -6.51
N GLY A 413 34.83 38.06 -5.65
CA GLY A 413 35.16 38.04 -4.21
C GLY A 413 34.23 38.79 -3.21
N ALA A 414 33.43 38.00 -2.48
CA ALA A 414 32.66 38.30 -1.26
C ALA A 414 33.50 38.93 -0.11
N ASP A 415 33.02 39.53 0.98
CA ASP A 415 31.73 39.75 1.71
C ASP A 415 31.98 40.98 2.63
N PRO A 416 30.98 41.81 3.01
CA PRO A 416 30.75 41.96 4.46
C PRO A 416 29.31 42.34 4.91
N PHE A 417 28.86 41.72 6.00
CA PHE A 417 27.84 42.22 6.93
C PHE A 417 28.13 43.65 7.46
N THR A 418 27.09 44.50 7.58
CA THR A 418 26.70 45.35 8.76
C THR A 418 25.89 46.61 8.37
N GLY A 419 24.94 47.03 9.24
CA GLY A 419 24.47 48.43 9.36
C GLY A 419 22.96 48.67 9.19
N THR A 420 22.12 48.66 10.23
CA THR A 420 21.73 49.77 11.15
C THR A 420 20.59 50.70 10.70
N GLY A 421 19.56 50.83 11.57
CA GLY A 421 18.76 52.04 11.82
C GLY A 421 17.39 52.10 11.12
N ARG A 422 16.33 52.73 11.64
CA ARG A 422 16.00 53.36 12.93
C ARG A 422 14.50 53.74 12.85
N TYR A 423 13.79 53.74 13.98
CA TYR A 423 12.37 54.07 14.15
C TYR A 423 12.12 55.60 14.34
N ILE A 424 10.83 56.02 14.40
CA ILE A 424 10.16 57.11 15.19
C ILE A 424 9.12 57.89 14.32
N PRO A 425 7.94 58.40 14.81
CA PRO A 425 7.48 58.73 16.19
C PRO A 425 6.08 58.14 16.56
N GLY A 426 5.47 58.27 17.76
CA GLY A 426 5.72 59.02 19.01
C GLY A 426 4.37 59.49 19.66
N SER A 427 4.26 59.42 21.01
CA SER A 427 3.28 60.06 21.98
C SER A 427 1.76 59.74 21.86
N GLY A 428 0.96 59.25 22.84
CA GLY A 428 0.82 59.38 24.32
C GLY A 428 -0.49 60.17 24.68
N PRO A 429 -1.15 60.14 25.87
CA PRO A 429 -1.44 59.07 26.88
C PRO A 429 -2.92 59.05 27.48
N ASN A 430 -3.37 57.89 28.04
CA ASN A 430 -4.27 57.65 29.23
C ASN A 430 -5.75 58.19 29.34
N PRO A 431 -6.60 57.74 30.31
CA PRO A 431 -7.10 56.39 30.66
C PRO A 431 -8.64 56.33 30.98
N GLY A 432 -9.22 55.14 31.24
CA GLY A 432 -10.50 55.02 31.97
C GLY A 432 -11.32 53.73 31.74
N ALA A 433 -11.32 52.82 32.73
CA ALA A 433 -12.30 51.73 32.92
C ALA A 433 -13.51 52.25 33.75
N PRO A 434 -14.70 51.58 33.87
CA PRO A 434 -14.84 50.25 34.52
C PRO A 434 -16.03 49.30 34.11
N VAL A 435 -15.85 48.00 34.40
CA VAL A 435 -16.70 46.99 35.12
C VAL A 435 -18.19 46.70 34.74
N GLY A 436 -18.53 45.39 34.66
CA GLY A 436 -19.90 44.81 34.83
C GLY A 436 -20.14 43.50 34.05
N VAL A 437 -19.76 42.29 34.49
CA VAL A 437 -20.47 41.30 35.37
C VAL A 437 -21.46 40.34 34.65
N ALA A 438 -21.22 39.03 34.91
CA ALA A 438 -22.12 37.86 35.01
C ALA A 438 -22.40 36.92 33.80
N ASP A 439 -21.88 35.70 33.97
CA ASP A 439 -22.28 34.38 33.44
C ASP A 439 -23.27 33.71 34.41
N PRO A 440 -24.25 32.92 33.91
CA PRO A 440 -24.82 31.81 34.69
C PRO A 440 -25.00 30.49 33.89
N PHE A 441 -24.11 29.53 34.18
CA PHE A 441 -24.32 28.14 34.65
C PHE A 441 -25.02 27.05 33.80
N THR A 442 -24.49 25.84 34.04
CA THR A 442 -24.71 24.49 33.51
C THR A 442 -26.05 23.80 33.82
N GLY A 443 -26.40 22.80 32.99
CA GLY A 443 -27.08 21.55 33.37
C GLY A 443 -26.79 20.49 32.29
N GLY A 444 -26.39 19.24 32.53
CA GLY A 444 -26.61 18.34 33.65
C GLY A 444 -27.58 17.24 33.23
N GLY A 445 -27.10 16.12 32.68
CA GLY A 445 -27.94 14.98 32.28
C GLY A 445 -27.17 13.82 31.66
N ALA A 446 -26.71 12.91 32.52
CA ALA A 446 -26.09 11.65 32.15
C ALA A 446 -27.14 10.62 31.66
N TYR A 447 -26.83 9.90 30.58
CA TYR A 447 -27.26 8.52 30.39
C TYR A 447 -26.05 7.67 29.99
N SER A 448 -25.63 6.84 30.95
CA SER A 448 -24.74 5.71 30.76
C SER A 448 -25.50 4.57 30.10
N SER A 449 -24.90 3.93 29.09
CA SER A 449 -24.89 2.48 28.99
C SER A 449 -23.70 1.99 28.16
N ALA A 450 -22.61 1.70 28.88
CA ALA A 450 -21.69 0.65 28.47
C ALA A 450 -22.47 -0.68 28.47
N ALA A 451 -22.72 -1.23 27.28
CA ALA A 451 -23.15 -2.61 27.12
C ALA A 451 -22.01 -3.39 26.48
N LEU A 452 -21.53 -4.41 27.21
CA LEU A 452 -20.58 -5.42 26.77
C LEU A 452 -20.91 -5.88 25.34
N ARG A 453 -20.05 -5.58 24.36
CA ARG A 453 -19.98 -6.39 23.14
C ARG A 453 -19.39 -7.72 23.56
N GLN A 454 -20.24 -8.73 23.76
CA GLN A 454 -19.81 -10.12 23.70
C GLN A 454 -19.14 -10.30 22.33
N THR A 455 -17.83 -10.53 22.32
CA THR A 455 -17.09 -10.94 21.12
C THR A 455 -17.60 -12.33 20.72
N THR A 456 -18.65 -12.37 19.90
CA THR A 456 -19.15 -13.61 19.33
C THR A 456 -18.05 -14.17 18.43
N ASN A 457 -17.63 -15.41 18.68
CA ASN A 457 -16.61 -16.07 17.87
C ASN A 457 -17.14 -16.28 16.44
N ILE A 458 -16.60 -15.54 15.48
CA ILE A 458 -16.95 -15.65 14.05
C ILE A 458 -15.92 -16.47 13.24
N TYR A 459 -14.81 -16.86 13.87
CA TYR A 459 -13.65 -17.40 13.18
C TYR A 459 -13.67 -18.93 13.15
N PHE A 460 -13.98 -19.58 14.27
CA PHE A 460 -14.00 -21.04 14.40
C PHE A 460 -15.17 -21.48 15.32
N PRO A 461 -15.67 -22.72 15.21
CA PRO A 461 -15.20 -23.80 14.33
C PRO A 461 -15.57 -23.58 12.86
N LYS A 462 -14.63 -23.89 11.95
CA LYS A 462 -14.88 -23.96 10.50
C LYS A 462 -15.03 -25.40 10.05
N THR A 463 -16.26 -25.81 9.73
CA THR A 463 -16.56 -27.17 9.25
C THR A 463 -16.66 -27.26 7.72
N ASP A 464 -16.79 -26.12 7.04
CA ASP A 464 -16.77 -26.04 5.59
C ASP A 464 -15.33 -26.03 5.07
N GLY A 465 -15.05 -26.87 4.07
CA GLY A 465 -13.73 -26.95 3.46
C GLY A 465 -13.39 -25.68 2.69
N VAL A 466 -12.21 -25.12 2.93
CA VAL A 466 -11.69 -23.95 2.21
C VAL A 466 -10.98 -24.41 0.93
N THR A 467 -11.33 -23.77 -0.19
CA THR A 467 -10.93 -24.14 -1.55
C THR A 467 -10.10 -23.05 -2.24
N PHE A 468 -9.34 -23.45 -3.25
CA PHE A 468 -8.62 -22.57 -4.17
C PHE A 468 -9.31 -22.58 -5.53
N GLU A 469 -10.08 -21.53 -5.82
CA GLU A 469 -11.02 -21.50 -6.95
C GLU A 469 -10.61 -20.54 -8.06
N GLN A 470 -9.75 -19.57 -7.75
CA GLN A 470 -9.28 -18.57 -8.71
C GLN A 470 -8.60 -19.27 -9.90
N ALA A 471 -9.10 -19.00 -11.11
CA ALA A 471 -8.63 -19.62 -12.33
C ALA A 471 -8.54 -18.60 -13.46
N ASN A 472 -7.44 -18.63 -14.20
CA ASN A 472 -7.31 -17.98 -15.50
C ASN A 472 -7.11 -19.07 -16.56
N SER A 473 -8.21 -19.57 -17.10
CA SER A 473 -8.20 -20.71 -18.03
C SER A 473 -7.34 -20.44 -19.26
N SER A 474 -7.40 -19.22 -19.81
CA SER A 474 -6.58 -18.81 -20.97
C SER A 474 -5.08 -18.92 -20.69
N GLN A 475 -4.61 -18.44 -19.52
CA GLN A 475 -3.19 -18.52 -19.17
C GLN A 475 -2.72 -19.95 -18.89
N ILE A 476 -3.55 -20.77 -18.24
CA ILE A 476 -3.24 -22.18 -17.97
C ILE A 476 -3.05 -22.93 -19.29
N ILE A 477 -3.96 -22.74 -20.26
CA ILE A 477 -3.89 -23.39 -21.56
C ILE A 477 -2.74 -22.86 -22.41
N ALA A 478 -2.51 -21.54 -22.41
CA ALA A 478 -1.38 -20.95 -23.12
C ALA A 478 -0.06 -21.57 -22.65
N LYS A 479 0.13 -21.73 -21.33
CA LYS A 479 1.38 -22.31 -20.82
C LYS A 479 1.49 -23.80 -21.04
N LEU A 480 0.38 -24.53 -20.95
CA LEU A 480 0.35 -25.95 -21.29
C LEU A 480 0.84 -26.15 -22.73
N LYS A 481 0.33 -25.36 -23.69
CA LYS A 481 0.72 -25.42 -25.10
C LYS A 481 2.18 -24.99 -25.32
N GLU A 482 2.61 -23.92 -24.66
CA GLU A 482 3.99 -23.43 -24.74
C GLU A 482 5.01 -24.48 -24.28
N LEU A 483 4.82 -25.04 -23.08
CA LEU A 483 5.72 -26.06 -22.54
C LEU A 483 5.65 -27.36 -23.33
N ASN A 484 4.49 -27.69 -23.91
CA ASN A 484 4.38 -28.85 -24.79
C ASN A 484 5.14 -28.66 -26.10
N GLY A 485 5.20 -27.43 -26.60
CA GLY A 485 6.00 -27.07 -27.77
C GLY A 485 7.47 -27.43 -27.58
N GLY A 486 8.03 -27.11 -26.41
CA GLY A 486 9.42 -27.35 -26.03
C GLY A 486 9.74 -28.70 -25.39
N ALA A 487 8.74 -29.56 -25.13
CA ALA A 487 8.94 -30.85 -24.47
C ALA A 487 9.70 -31.86 -25.37
N PRO A 488 10.52 -32.76 -24.78
CA PRO A 488 11.12 -33.87 -25.51
C PRO A 488 10.06 -34.73 -26.21
N GLN A 489 10.40 -35.30 -27.38
CA GLN A 489 9.44 -36.00 -28.24
C GLN A 489 8.72 -37.16 -27.52
N GLU A 490 9.38 -37.82 -26.56
CA GLU A 490 8.82 -38.90 -25.75
C GLU A 490 7.77 -38.45 -24.73
N HIS A 491 7.80 -37.16 -24.36
CA HIS A 491 6.91 -36.55 -23.39
C HIS A 491 5.89 -35.60 -24.03
N LYS A 492 6.00 -35.33 -25.33
CA LYS A 492 5.11 -34.40 -26.03
C LYS A 492 3.69 -34.94 -26.10
N LEU A 493 2.73 -34.17 -25.56
CA LEU A 493 1.30 -34.42 -25.66
C LEU A 493 0.82 -34.14 -27.08
N SER A 494 -0.07 -34.98 -27.61
CA SER A 494 -0.70 -34.73 -28.91
C SER A 494 -1.71 -33.58 -28.82
N GLU A 495 -2.01 -32.95 -29.96
CA GLU A 495 -3.03 -31.90 -30.04
C GLU A 495 -4.39 -32.36 -29.51
N GLU A 496 -4.78 -33.61 -29.79
CA GLU A 496 -6.01 -34.21 -29.25
C GLU A 496 -6.04 -34.22 -27.71
N VAL A 497 -4.89 -34.46 -27.06
CA VAL A 497 -4.78 -34.44 -25.59
C VAL A 497 -4.87 -33.01 -25.09
N LEU A 498 -4.19 -32.06 -25.73
CA LEU A 498 -4.24 -30.64 -25.36
C LEU A 498 -5.67 -30.09 -25.43
N GLU A 499 -6.38 -30.35 -26.54
CA GLU A 499 -7.78 -29.95 -26.70
C GLU A 499 -8.69 -30.63 -25.65
N SER A 500 -8.42 -31.89 -25.32
CA SER A 500 -9.19 -32.63 -24.31
C SER A 500 -9.04 -32.03 -22.91
N LEU A 501 -7.82 -31.63 -22.54
CA LEU A 501 -7.51 -30.94 -21.28
C LEU A 501 -8.10 -29.52 -21.25
N GLU A 502 -8.11 -28.82 -22.38
CA GLU A 502 -8.75 -27.51 -22.53
C GLU A 502 -10.28 -27.59 -22.31
N ARG A 503 -10.95 -28.53 -22.96
CA ARG A 503 -12.39 -28.78 -22.74
C ARG A 503 -12.69 -29.18 -21.29
N LEU A 504 -11.82 -30.00 -20.68
CA LEU A 504 -11.95 -30.38 -19.27
C LEU A 504 -11.84 -29.16 -18.35
N LEU A 505 -10.87 -28.27 -18.59
CA LEU A 505 -10.70 -27.06 -17.78
C LEU A 505 -11.91 -26.13 -17.88
N LEU A 506 -12.44 -25.95 -19.10
CA LEU A 506 -13.61 -25.11 -19.33
C LEU A 506 -14.87 -25.68 -18.66
N SER A 507 -15.07 -27.00 -18.68
CA SER A 507 -16.23 -27.64 -18.04
C SER A 507 -16.20 -27.56 -16.51
N VAL A 508 -15.02 -27.45 -15.88
CA VAL A 508 -14.89 -27.35 -14.42
C VAL A 508 -14.80 -25.91 -13.90
N CYS A 509 -14.53 -24.91 -14.75
CA CYS A 509 -14.43 -23.50 -14.35
C CYS A 509 -15.70 -22.66 -14.63
N GLY A 510 -16.63 -23.15 -15.45
CA GLY A 510 -17.84 -22.39 -15.84
C GLY A 510 -18.97 -22.48 -14.80
N LEU A 511 -19.51 -21.33 -14.38
CA LEU A 511 -20.70 -21.26 -13.51
C LEU A 511 -22.03 -21.51 -14.26
N ASN A 512 -22.01 -21.62 -15.59
CA ASN A 512 -23.15 -21.88 -16.49
C ASN A 512 -22.68 -22.55 -17.81
N SER A 513 -21.80 -23.54 -17.75
CA SER A 513 -21.20 -24.11 -18.96
C SER A 513 -22.23 -24.95 -19.75
N SER A 514 -22.44 -24.59 -21.02
CA SER A 514 -23.06 -25.45 -22.05
C SER A 514 -22.21 -26.68 -22.39
N GLU A 515 -21.01 -26.78 -21.81
CA GLU A 515 -20.09 -27.90 -22.00
C GLU A 515 -20.56 -29.15 -21.24
N PRO A 516 -20.40 -30.34 -21.84
CA PRO A 516 -20.76 -31.60 -21.20
C PRO A 516 -19.89 -31.87 -19.96
N ALA A 517 -20.42 -32.66 -19.04
CA ALA A 517 -19.69 -33.09 -17.85
C ALA A 517 -18.37 -33.79 -18.20
N PRO A 518 -17.31 -33.64 -17.37
CA PRO A 518 -16.02 -34.30 -17.55
C PRO A 518 -16.15 -35.79 -17.86
N THR A 519 -15.61 -36.24 -18.99
CA THR A 519 -15.61 -37.67 -19.35
C THR A 519 -14.50 -38.44 -18.63
N ILE A 520 -14.67 -39.75 -18.42
CA ILE A 520 -13.62 -40.61 -17.84
C ILE A 520 -12.35 -40.59 -18.70
N GLN A 521 -12.48 -40.47 -20.02
CA GLN A 521 -11.34 -40.33 -20.92
C GLN A 521 -10.56 -39.04 -20.65
N GLN A 522 -11.23 -37.89 -20.48
CA GLN A 522 -10.59 -36.63 -20.10
C GLN A 522 -9.86 -36.73 -18.76
N ILE A 523 -10.48 -37.40 -17.78
CA ILE A 523 -9.89 -37.59 -16.45
C ILE A 523 -8.64 -38.48 -16.53
N ASN A 524 -8.67 -39.55 -17.32
CA ASN A 524 -7.52 -40.41 -17.55
C ASN A 524 -6.37 -39.69 -18.28
N LEU A 525 -6.71 -38.80 -19.22
CA LEU A 525 -5.73 -37.95 -19.90
C LEU A 525 -5.10 -36.93 -18.94
N LEU A 526 -5.90 -36.32 -18.07
CA LEU A 526 -5.41 -35.43 -17.01
C LEU A 526 -4.45 -36.17 -16.06
N TRP A 527 -4.80 -37.38 -15.62
CA TRP A 527 -3.94 -38.22 -14.79
C TRP A 527 -2.62 -38.57 -15.50
N LYS A 528 -2.69 -38.98 -16.77
CA LYS A 528 -1.49 -39.28 -17.56
C LYS A 528 -0.60 -38.04 -17.73
N ALA A 529 -1.21 -36.89 -18.04
CA ALA A 529 -0.49 -35.64 -18.21
C ALA A 529 0.11 -35.12 -16.89
N SER A 530 -0.42 -35.49 -15.73
CA SER A 530 0.19 -35.10 -14.43
C SER A 530 1.52 -35.80 -14.16
N HIS A 531 1.90 -36.80 -14.96
CA HIS A 531 3.18 -37.49 -14.89
C HIS A 531 4.22 -36.92 -15.86
N TRP A 532 3.97 -35.72 -16.38
CA TRP A 532 4.97 -34.99 -17.17
C TRP A 532 6.24 -34.71 -16.36
N PRO A 533 7.40 -34.48 -17.01
CA PRO A 533 8.61 -34.06 -16.32
C PRO A 533 8.35 -32.91 -15.35
N GLU A 534 8.96 -32.99 -14.17
CA GLU A 534 8.66 -32.08 -13.05
C GLU A 534 8.93 -30.60 -13.39
N ASP A 535 9.74 -30.33 -14.40
CA ASP A 535 10.05 -28.98 -14.86
C ASP A 535 8.93 -28.31 -15.65
N ILE A 536 8.01 -29.11 -16.22
CA ILE A 536 6.96 -28.61 -17.12
C ILE A 536 5.53 -29.03 -16.73
N VAL A 537 5.36 -29.86 -15.70
CA VAL A 537 4.06 -30.43 -15.30
C VAL A 537 3.07 -29.45 -14.68
N PHE A 538 3.54 -28.29 -14.21
CA PHE A 538 2.74 -27.39 -13.38
C PHE A 538 1.43 -26.87 -14.01
N PRO A 539 1.30 -26.59 -15.34
CA PRO A 539 0.01 -26.21 -15.91
C PRO A 539 -1.01 -27.35 -15.84
N VAL A 540 -0.56 -28.61 -15.91
CA VAL A 540 -1.44 -29.77 -15.76
C VAL A 540 -1.92 -29.91 -14.31
N LEU A 541 -1.02 -29.70 -13.34
CA LEU A 541 -1.40 -29.66 -11.93
C LEU A 541 -2.37 -28.50 -11.63
N ASP A 542 -2.27 -27.41 -12.39
CA ASP A 542 -3.21 -26.28 -12.33
C ASP A 542 -4.62 -26.71 -12.78
N ILE A 543 -4.73 -27.40 -13.91
CA ILE A 543 -5.99 -28.01 -14.34
C ILE A 543 -6.49 -29.01 -13.29
N MET A 544 -5.59 -29.83 -12.74
CA MET A 544 -5.95 -30.84 -11.75
C MET A 544 -6.53 -30.22 -10.47
N ARG A 545 -5.95 -29.13 -9.93
CA ARG A 545 -6.50 -28.52 -8.70
C ARG A 545 -7.93 -28.03 -8.89
N LEU A 546 -8.24 -27.52 -10.08
CA LEU A 546 -9.58 -27.01 -10.39
C LEU A 546 -10.54 -28.19 -10.63
N ALA A 547 -10.08 -29.21 -11.37
CA ALA A 547 -10.90 -30.34 -11.77
C ALA A 547 -11.35 -31.21 -10.58
N VAL A 548 -10.50 -31.45 -9.56
CA VAL A 548 -10.84 -32.34 -8.42
C VAL A 548 -12.01 -31.84 -7.55
N ARG A 549 -12.46 -30.59 -7.74
CA ARG A 549 -13.67 -30.05 -7.10
C ARG A 549 -14.95 -30.57 -7.75
N HIS A 550 -14.91 -30.93 -9.03
CA HIS A 550 -16.06 -31.45 -9.75
C HIS A 550 -16.42 -32.86 -9.25
N PRO A 551 -17.69 -33.17 -8.92
CA PRO A 551 -18.08 -34.43 -8.27
C PRO A 551 -17.59 -35.69 -8.99
N GLN A 552 -17.71 -35.73 -10.32
CA GLN A 552 -17.28 -36.88 -11.14
C GLN A 552 -15.77 -37.06 -11.18
N VAL A 553 -15.00 -35.95 -11.17
CA VAL A 553 -13.53 -36.01 -11.15
C VAL A 553 -13.06 -36.44 -9.75
N ASN A 554 -13.71 -35.91 -8.70
CA ASN A 554 -13.43 -36.30 -7.32
C ASN A 554 -13.67 -37.80 -7.09
N GLU A 555 -14.80 -38.32 -7.58
CA GLU A 555 -15.10 -39.76 -7.52
C GLU A 555 -14.08 -40.59 -8.29
N SER A 556 -13.73 -40.21 -9.52
CA SER A 556 -12.81 -40.98 -10.35
C SER A 556 -11.36 -40.95 -9.89
N LEU A 557 -10.86 -39.81 -9.39
CA LEU A 557 -9.45 -39.66 -9.00
C LEU A 557 -9.20 -39.91 -7.51
N CYS A 558 -10.21 -39.73 -6.65
CA CYS A 558 -10.06 -39.94 -5.20
C CYS A 558 -10.71 -41.23 -4.69
N GLY A 559 -11.37 -42.00 -5.56
CA GLY A 559 -11.98 -43.29 -5.21
C GLY A 559 -10.95 -44.39 -4.99
N GLU A 560 -11.24 -45.29 -4.05
CA GLU A 560 -10.59 -46.60 -3.86
C GLU A 560 -9.05 -46.60 -4.03
N ALA A 561 -8.53 -47.35 -5.00
CA ALA A 561 -7.09 -47.55 -5.22
C ALA A 561 -6.45 -46.38 -5.97
N GLU A 562 -7.20 -45.76 -6.88
CA GLU A 562 -6.81 -44.58 -7.67
C GLU A 562 -6.50 -43.40 -6.76
N GLY A 563 -7.29 -43.21 -5.69
CA GLY A 563 -7.06 -42.20 -4.69
C GLY A 563 -5.71 -42.33 -3.99
N VAL A 564 -5.30 -43.55 -3.65
CA VAL A 564 -3.98 -43.79 -3.03
C VAL A 564 -2.85 -43.46 -4.02
N GLN A 565 -3.02 -43.78 -5.30
CA GLN A 565 -2.07 -43.41 -6.34
C GLN A 565 -1.96 -41.90 -6.51
N LEU A 566 -3.10 -41.19 -6.54
CA LEU A 566 -3.13 -39.73 -6.58
C LEU A 566 -2.39 -39.11 -5.39
N CYS A 567 -2.70 -39.57 -4.17
CA CYS A 567 -2.02 -39.09 -2.96
C CYS A 567 -0.50 -39.31 -3.06
N ASN A 568 -0.04 -40.52 -3.38
CA ASN A 568 1.39 -40.81 -3.49
C ASN A 568 2.07 -39.95 -4.55
N HIS A 569 1.41 -39.72 -5.70
CA HIS A 569 1.92 -38.86 -6.74
C HIS A 569 2.06 -37.39 -6.27
N LEU A 570 1.03 -36.83 -5.64
CA LEU A 570 1.08 -35.46 -5.11
C LEU A 570 2.11 -35.32 -3.98
N LEU A 571 2.24 -36.32 -3.10
CA LEU A 571 3.25 -36.32 -2.03
C LEU A 571 4.69 -36.36 -2.56
N ASN A 572 4.92 -37.01 -3.70
CA ASN A 572 6.21 -36.98 -4.38
C ASN A 572 6.55 -35.59 -4.95
N LEU A 573 5.55 -34.84 -5.42
CA LEU A 573 5.71 -33.46 -5.88
C LEU A 573 5.91 -32.46 -4.73
N MET A 574 5.53 -32.85 -3.51
CA MET A 574 5.66 -32.07 -2.28
C MET A 574 7.00 -32.26 -1.54
N ARG A 575 7.98 -32.96 -2.12
CA ARG A 575 9.32 -33.07 -1.50
C ARG A 575 9.94 -31.68 -1.31
N PRO A 576 10.60 -31.36 -0.18
CA PRO A 576 11.18 -30.03 0.07
C PRO A 576 12.14 -29.53 -1.02
N GLU A 577 12.86 -30.44 -1.69
CA GLU A 577 13.80 -30.16 -2.78
C GLU A 577 13.12 -30.02 -4.14
N GLY A 578 11.80 -30.25 -4.21
CA GLY A 578 10.99 -30.14 -5.41
C GLY A 578 10.77 -28.71 -5.86
N ARG A 579 10.15 -28.54 -7.04
CA ARG A 579 9.87 -27.20 -7.58
C ARG A 579 8.75 -26.50 -6.79
N PRO A 580 8.92 -25.22 -6.39
CA PRO A 580 7.92 -24.49 -5.62
C PRO A 580 6.53 -24.42 -6.26
N ALA A 581 6.46 -24.33 -7.59
CA ALA A 581 5.20 -24.34 -8.32
C ALA A 581 4.45 -25.68 -8.11
N ASN A 582 5.14 -26.80 -8.27
CA ASN A 582 4.56 -28.14 -8.11
C ASN A 582 4.13 -28.40 -6.66
N GLN A 583 4.96 -28.02 -5.68
CA GLN A 583 4.64 -28.13 -4.25
C GLN A 583 3.36 -27.37 -3.90
N MET A 584 3.28 -26.10 -4.32
CA MET A 584 2.11 -25.24 -4.10
C MET A 584 0.86 -25.83 -4.77
N LEU A 585 0.99 -26.28 -6.02
CA LEU A 585 -0.11 -26.85 -6.79
C LEU A 585 -0.62 -28.16 -6.21
N ALA A 586 0.28 -29.06 -5.81
CA ALA A 586 -0.06 -30.31 -5.16
C ALA A 586 -0.80 -30.08 -3.83
N LEU A 587 -0.32 -29.14 -2.99
CA LEU A 587 -1.03 -28.73 -1.78
C LEU A 587 -2.43 -28.19 -2.06
N ARG A 588 -2.59 -27.32 -3.08
CA ARG A 588 -3.90 -26.77 -3.47
C ARG A 588 -4.84 -27.86 -3.99
N THR A 589 -4.34 -28.84 -4.74
CA THR A 589 -5.11 -30.00 -5.19
C THR A 589 -5.61 -30.81 -4.00
N LEU A 590 -4.75 -31.12 -3.02
CA LEU A 590 -5.15 -31.80 -1.79
C LEU A 590 -6.21 -31.00 -1.01
N CYS A 591 -6.07 -29.67 -0.91
CA CYS A 591 -7.10 -28.82 -0.28
C CYS A 591 -8.45 -28.95 -1.00
N ASN A 592 -8.44 -28.88 -2.33
CA ASN A 592 -9.65 -28.93 -3.14
C ASN A 592 -10.32 -30.31 -3.16
N CYS A 593 -9.59 -31.41 -2.92
CA CYS A 593 -10.16 -32.74 -2.76
C CYS A 593 -11.20 -32.82 -1.62
N PHE A 594 -11.07 -31.98 -0.57
CA PHE A 594 -12.07 -31.88 0.51
C PHE A 594 -13.46 -31.39 0.03
N SER A 595 -13.61 -30.92 -1.21
CA SER A 595 -14.90 -30.52 -1.78
C SER A 595 -15.84 -31.70 -2.01
N GLY A 596 -15.31 -32.92 -2.19
CA GLY A 596 -16.10 -34.13 -2.48
C GLY A 596 -15.95 -35.22 -1.42
N ARG A 597 -16.94 -36.14 -1.38
CA ARG A 597 -16.99 -37.22 -0.37
C ARG A 597 -15.80 -38.19 -0.46
N HIS A 598 -15.36 -38.53 -1.67
CA HIS A 598 -14.28 -39.48 -1.89
C HIS A 598 -12.93 -38.86 -1.52
N GLY A 599 -12.71 -37.59 -1.90
CA GLY A 599 -11.52 -36.85 -1.48
C GLY A 599 -11.42 -36.69 0.04
N ARG A 600 -12.52 -36.40 0.75
CA ARG A 600 -12.54 -36.40 2.23
C ARG A 600 -12.17 -37.75 2.82
N ALA A 601 -12.77 -38.84 2.31
CA ALA A 601 -12.48 -40.20 2.79
C ALA A 601 -11.01 -40.59 2.55
N LEU A 602 -10.49 -40.32 1.36
CA LEU A 602 -9.10 -40.56 0.98
C LEU A 602 -8.12 -39.82 1.90
N LEU A 603 -8.34 -38.51 2.08
CA LEU A 603 -7.43 -37.68 2.87
C LEU A 603 -7.48 -38.02 4.36
N MET A 604 -8.63 -38.47 4.87
CA MET A 604 -8.71 -39.03 6.23
C MET A 604 -7.96 -40.35 6.34
N ALA A 605 -8.08 -41.24 5.36
CA ALA A 605 -7.35 -42.51 5.35
C ALA A 605 -5.83 -42.33 5.19
N GLN A 606 -5.39 -41.30 4.47
CA GLN A 606 -3.97 -40.96 4.24
C GLN A 606 -3.48 -39.80 5.13
N ARG A 607 -4.19 -39.48 6.22
CA ARG A 607 -3.92 -38.33 7.08
C ARG A 607 -2.46 -38.26 7.52
N GLU A 608 -1.92 -39.37 8.00
CA GLU A 608 -0.59 -39.40 8.60
C GLU A 608 0.50 -39.04 7.59
N THR A 609 0.47 -39.66 6.41
CA THR A 609 1.45 -39.43 5.34
C THR A 609 1.32 -38.03 4.76
N VAL A 610 0.08 -37.55 4.57
CA VAL A 610 -0.21 -36.22 4.03
C VAL A 610 0.23 -35.11 4.97
N LEU A 611 -0.18 -35.16 6.24
CA LEU A 611 0.16 -34.14 7.23
C LEU A 611 1.66 -34.12 7.55
N SER A 612 2.31 -35.29 7.60
CA SER A 612 3.76 -35.39 7.78
C SER A 612 4.51 -34.68 6.65
N ARG A 613 4.20 -35.00 5.39
CA ARG A 613 4.83 -34.35 4.23
C ARG A 613 4.52 -32.87 4.14
N ALA A 614 3.28 -32.47 4.39
CA ALA A 614 2.87 -31.07 4.35
C ALA A 614 3.66 -30.25 5.39
N ALA A 615 3.91 -30.82 6.57
CA ALA A 615 4.63 -30.15 7.63
C ALA A 615 6.14 -29.96 7.33
N ASP A 616 6.75 -30.77 6.46
CA ASP A 616 8.11 -30.52 5.96
C ASP A 616 8.21 -29.21 5.15
N LEU A 617 7.13 -28.86 4.44
CA LEU A 617 7.05 -27.65 3.61
C LEU A 617 6.88 -26.36 4.42
N ALA A 618 6.68 -26.42 5.74
CA ALA A 618 6.67 -25.23 6.59
C ALA A 618 8.03 -24.50 6.62
N THR A 619 9.11 -25.20 6.27
CA THR A 619 10.47 -24.64 6.21
C THR A 619 10.80 -23.99 4.86
N VAL A 620 9.98 -24.20 3.83
CA VAL A 620 10.22 -23.68 2.47
C VAL A 620 9.81 -22.21 2.43
N CYS A 621 10.74 -21.30 2.16
CA CYS A 621 10.51 -19.85 2.18
C CYS A 621 9.63 -19.34 1.01
N ASN A 622 8.34 -19.72 0.99
CA ASN A 622 7.38 -19.28 -0.02
C ASN A 622 5.98 -19.08 0.59
N LYS A 623 5.48 -17.83 0.55
CA LYS A 623 4.18 -17.47 1.13
C LYS A 623 3.01 -18.29 0.57
N ASN A 624 3.02 -18.63 -0.71
CA ASN A 624 1.92 -19.35 -1.37
C ASN A 624 1.87 -20.82 -0.93
N ILE A 625 3.03 -21.43 -0.67
CA ILE A 625 3.13 -22.76 -0.08
C ILE A 625 2.61 -22.75 1.36
N HIS A 626 3.00 -21.75 2.15
CA HIS A 626 2.53 -21.60 3.53
C HIS A 626 1.02 -21.42 3.64
N ILE A 627 0.42 -20.60 2.75
CA ILE A 627 -1.03 -20.42 2.70
C ILE A 627 -1.73 -21.75 2.34
N ALA A 628 -1.21 -22.49 1.34
CA ALA A 628 -1.77 -23.78 0.95
C ALA A 628 -1.64 -24.84 2.05
N LEU A 629 -0.48 -24.91 2.73
CA LEU A 629 -0.25 -25.75 3.91
C LEU A 629 -1.24 -25.44 5.03
N ALA A 630 -1.36 -24.16 5.41
CA ALA A 630 -2.27 -23.73 6.46
C ALA A 630 -3.73 -24.06 6.14
N THR A 631 -4.12 -23.94 4.86
CA THR A 631 -5.46 -24.31 4.38
C THR A 631 -5.70 -25.81 4.46
N LEU A 632 -4.70 -26.63 4.12
CA LEU A 632 -4.81 -28.08 4.24
C LEU A 632 -5.04 -28.51 5.68
N VAL A 633 -4.26 -27.95 6.62
CA VAL A 633 -4.41 -28.20 8.07
C VAL A 633 -5.78 -27.76 8.57
N LEU A 634 -6.28 -26.61 8.12
CA LEU A 634 -7.64 -26.13 8.43
C LEU A 634 -8.73 -27.08 7.93
N ASN A 635 -8.60 -27.61 6.70
CA ASN A 635 -9.58 -28.56 6.17
C ASN A 635 -9.60 -29.88 6.96
N TYR A 636 -8.44 -30.37 7.40
CA TYR A 636 -8.37 -31.49 8.35
C TYR A 636 -9.06 -31.15 9.67
N ALA A 637 -8.78 -29.98 10.25
CA ALA A 637 -9.42 -29.53 11.50
C ALA A 637 -10.96 -29.51 11.38
N GLY A 638 -11.49 -28.99 10.27
CA GLY A 638 -12.94 -28.94 10.04
C GLY A 638 -13.60 -30.31 9.95
N CYS A 639 -12.95 -31.28 9.31
CA CYS A 639 -13.46 -32.65 9.28
C CYS A 639 -13.31 -33.40 10.61
N LEU A 640 -12.30 -33.04 11.43
CA LEU A 640 -12.06 -33.66 12.74
C LEU A 640 -12.87 -33.03 13.87
N HIS A 641 -13.39 -31.80 13.71
CA HIS A 641 -14.08 -31.04 14.75
C HIS A 641 -15.11 -31.88 15.54
N LEU A 642 -15.99 -32.58 14.83
CA LEU A 642 -17.04 -33.43 15.42
C LEU A 642 -16.66 -34.91 15.58
N GLN A 643 -15.45 -35.31 15.20
CA GLN A 643 -15.00 -36.70 15.30
C GLN A 643 -14.34 -36.96 16.67
N PRO A 644 -14.67 -38.05 17.37
CA PRO A 644 -14.04 -38.43 18.63
C PRO A 644 -12.68 -39.12 18.41
N ASP A 645 -11.86 -38.62 17.48
CA ASP A 645 -10.54 -39.16 17.15
C ASP A 645 -9.45 -38.25 17.73
N LEU A 646 -9.06 -38.53 18.98
CA LEU A 646 -8.07 -37.73 19.70
C LEU A 646 -6.67 -37.80 19.06
N GLU A 647 -6.31 -38.94 18.46
CA GLU A 647 -5.03 -39.13 17.78
C GLU A 647 -4.93 -38.21 16.55
N ALA A 648 -6.00 -38.16 15.75
CA ALA A 648 -6.09 -37.25 14.62
C ALA A 648 -5.98 -35.78 15.04
N LYS A 649 -6.70 -35.41 16.11
CA LYS A 649 -6.67 -34.06 16.65
C LYS A 649 -5.27 -33.71 17.16
N ALA A 650 -4.58 -34.64 17.83
CA ALA A 650 -3.20 -34.48 18.28
C ALA A 650 -2.25 -34.18 17.11
N GLN A 651 -2.38 -34.95 16.02
CA GLN A 651 -1.56 -34.77 14.83
C GLN A 651 -1.82 -33.42 14.16
N CYS A 652 -3.09 -33.02 14.05
CA CYS A 652 -3.49 -31.72 13.48
C CYS A 652 -2.94 -30.54 14.32
N LEU A 653 -3.08 -30.61 15.65
CA LEU A 653 -2.53 -29.61 16.58
C LEU A 653 -1.00 -29.52 16.47
N SER A 654 -0.31 -30.66 16.43
CA SER A 654 1.16 -30.73 16.32
C SER A 654 1.66 -30.11 15.02
N VAL A 655 1.03 -30.41 13.88
CA VAL A 655 1.41 -29.84 12.59
C VAL A 655 1.12 -28.34 12.53
N ALA A 656 -0.04 -27.90 13.03
CA ALA A 656 -0.37 -26.48 13.08
C ALA A 656 0.60 -25.69 13.96
N SER A 657 0.92 -26.24 15.14
CA SER A 657 1.91 -25.72 16.07
C SER A 657 3.29 -25.63 15.41
N ARG A 658 3.80 -26.72 14.83
CA ARG A 658 5.11 -26.72 14.15
C ARG A 658 5.18 -25.70 13.00
N ALA A 659 4.11 -25.54 12.23
CA ALA A 659 4.04 -24.55 11.16
C ALA A 659 4.11 -23.10 11.68
N LEU A 660 3.48 -22.79 12.82
CA LEU A 660 3.51 -21.46 13.45
C LEU A 660 4.89 -21.04 14.01
N GLU A 661 5.85 -21.97 14.08
CA GLU A 661 7.24 -21.64 14.44
C GLU A 661 7.99 -20.95 13.29
N THR A 662 7.65 -21.29 12.05
CA THR A 662 8.40 -20.92 10.85
C THR A 662 7.65 -19.93 9.96
N VAL A 663 6.33 -20.11 9.83
CA VAL A 663 5.48 -19.31 8.94
C VAL A 663 5.35 -17.87 9.44
N GLN A 664 5.66 -16.90 8.56
CA GLN A 664 5.57 -15.46 8.83
C GLN A 664 4.39 -14.77 8.13
N ASP A 665 3.85 -15.38 7.07
CA ASP A 665 2.74 -14.81 6.30
C ASP A 665 1.47 -14.73 7.16
N LYS A 666 0.88 -13.53 7.27
CA LYS A 666 -0.23 -13.27 8.20
C LYS A 666 -1.51 -14.02 7.82
N GLU A 667 -1.75 -14.28 6.54
CA GLU A 667 -2.90 -15.07 6.08
C GLU A 667 -2.73 -16.55 6.41
N ALA A 668 -1.52 -17.09 6.22
CA ALA A 668 -1.19 -18.46 6.63
C ALA A 668 -1.28 -18.62 8.17
N VAL A 669 -0.75 -17.67 8.94
CA VAL A 669 -0.87 -17.64 10.40
C VAL A 669 -2.34 -17.61 10.83
N PHE A 670 -3.15 -16.74 10.21
CA PHE A 670 -4.59 -16.67 10.49
C PHE A 670 -5.27 -18.02 10.27
N ARG A 671 -5.03 -18.68 9.13
CA ARG A 671 -5.61 -20.01 8.84
C ARG A 671 -5.17 -21.09 9.82
N LEU A 672 -3.92 -21.05 10.28
CA LEU A 672 -3.42 -21.97 11.32
C LEU A 672 -4.08 -21.73 12.68
N LEU A 673 -4.32 -20.47 13.06
CA LEU A 673 -5.06 -20.13 14.28
C LEU A 673 -6.52 -20.61 14.21
N VAL A 674 -7.18 -20.41 13.07
CA VAL A 674 -8.54 -20.93 12.83
C VAL A 674 -8.54 -22.46 12.87
N ALA A 675 -7.51 -23.12 12.33
CA ALA A 675 -7.37 -24.57 12.40
C ALA A 675 -7.27 -25.07 13.84
N LEU A 676 -6.35 -24.49 14.63
CA LEU A 676 -6.20 -24.80 16.06
C LEU A 676 -7.52 -24.61 16.82
N GLY A 677 -8.19 -23.48 16.62
CA GLY A 677 -9.49 -23.20 17.25
C GLY A 677 -10.58 -24.16 16.82
N THR A 678 -10.63 -24.54 15.54
CA THR A 678 -11.59 -25.52 15.02
C THR A 678 -11.35 -26.90 15.62
N THR A 679 -10.10 -27.32 15.80
CA THR A 679 -9.75 -28.63 16.38
C THR A 679 -10.19 -28.76 17.85
N VAL A 680 -10.08 -27.69 18.63
CA VAL A 680 -10.37 -27.71 20.09
C VAL A 680 -11.77 -27.22 20.46
N ALA A 681 -12.47 -26.52 19.55
CA ALA A 681 -13.81 -26.00 19.82
C ALA A 681 -14.75 -27.12 20.26
N SER A 682 -15.49 -26.88 21.35
CA SER A 682 -16.48 -27.82 21.90
C SER A 682 -15.94 -29.22 22.28
N ASP A 683 -14.61 -29.39 22.47
CA ASP A 683 -13.99 -30.65 22.88
C ASP A 683 -12.97 -30.44 24.01
N GLN A 684 -13.37 -30.74 25.24
CA GLN A 684 -12.54 -30.57 26.43
C GLN A 684 -11.25 -31.40 26.38
N THR A 685 -11.29 -32.59 25.79
CA THR A 685 -10.12 -33.47 25.70
C THR A 685 -9.09 -32.90 24.74
N ALA A 686 -9.55 -32.33 23.62
CA ALA A 686 -8.69 -31.64 22.68
C ALA A 686 -8.11 -30.33 23.25
N GLN A 687 -8.88 -29.60 24.07
CA GLN A 687 -8.38 -28.42 24.80
C GLN A 687 -7.27 -28.80 25.79
N ASP A 688 -7.47 -29.85 26.59
CA ASP A 688 -6.47 -30.35 27.54
C ASP A 688 -5.19 -30.80 26.83
N LEU A 689 -5.35 -31.47 25.69
CA LEU A 689 -4.22 -31.86 24.85
C LEU A 689 -3.47 -30.64 24.30
N ALA A 690 -4.17 -29.65 23.75
CA ALA A 690 -3.56 -28.42 23.23
C ALA A 690 -2.81 -27.65 24.34
N ARG A 691 -3.35 -27.63 25.56
CA ARG A 691 -2.65 -27.09 26.74
C ARG A 691 -1.37 -27.86 27.04
N SER A 692 -1.41 -29.19 27.04
CA SER A 692 -0.24 -30.02 27.32
C SER A 692 0.87 -29.87 26.27
N LEU A 693 0.51 -29.59 25.01
CA LEU A 693 1.44 -29.29 23.93
C LEU A 693 1.99 -27.86 23.96
N GLY A 694 1.56 -27.01 24.89
CA GLY A 694 2.04 -25.64 25.02
C GLY A 694 1.52 -24.66 23.96
N VAL A 695 0.42 -24.99 23.28
CA VAL A 695 -0.16 -24.17 22.20
C VAL A 695 -0.44 -22.73 22.67
N SER A 696 -0.99 -22.56 23.87
CA SER A 696 -1.32 -21.23 24.42
C SER A 696 -0.08 -20.32 24.55
N SER A 697 1.05 -20.88 24.99
CA SER A 697 2.32 -20.15 25.11
C SER A 697 2.81 -19.73 23.72
N GLN A 698 2.76 -20.66 22.76
CA GLN A 698 3.25 -20.45 21.41
C GLN A 698 2.46 -19.38 20.64
N ILE A 699 1.12 -19.39 20.76
CA ILE A 699 0.28 -18.46 20.02
C ILE A 699 0.15 -17.10 20.68
N SER A 700 0.53 -16.95 21.95
CA SER A 700 0.37 -15.72 22.74
C SER A 700 0.89 -14.47 22.02
N LYS A 701 2.00 -14.58 21.29
CA LYS A 701 2.58 -13.50 20.46
C LYS A 701 1.60 -12.92 19.44
N TYR A 702 0.69 -13.74 18.92
CA TYR A 702 -0.29 -13.31 17.91
C TYR A 702 -1.47 -12.53 18.49
N SER A 703 -1.74 -12.61 19.81
CA SER A 703 -2.83 -11.88 20.46
C SER A 703 -2.70 -10.36 20.39
N SER A 704 -1.48 -9.87 20.11
CA SER A 704 -1.12 -8.47 19.94
C SER A 704 -1.09 -7.99 18.49
N VAL A 705 -1.39 -8.87 17.51
CA VAL A 705 -1.38 -8.52 16.09
C VAL A 705 -2.66 -7.75 15.75
N SER A 706 -2.52 -6.48 15.34
CA SER A 706 -3.64 -5.58 15.01
C SER A 706 -3.98 -5.50 13.52
N ASP A 707 -3.03 -5.83 12.63
CA ASP A 707 -3.23 -5.93 11.18
C ASP A 707 -2.75 -7.30 10.64
N PRO A 708 -3.59 -8.05 9.90
CA PRO A 708 -5.02 -7.85 9.82
C PRO A 708 -5.63 -8.23 11.18
N SER A 709 -6.59 -7.43 11.68
CA SER A 709 -7.14 -7.57 13.04
C SER A 709 -7.64 -8.99 13.34
N LYS A 710 -8.12 -9.69 12.31
CA LYS A 710 -8.55 -11.09 12.36
C LYS A 710 -7.52 -12.05 12.96
N VAL A 711 -6.21 -11.77 12.86
CA VAL A 711 -5.16 -12.60 13.49
C VAL A 711 -5.20 -12.46 15.01
N GLY A 712 -5.17 -11.21 15.51
CA GLY A 712 -5.21 -10.92 16.95
C GLY A 712 -6.53 -11.34 17.57
N GLU A 713 -7.66 -11.00 16.93
CA GLU A 713 -8.99 -11.35 17.41
C GLU A 713 -9.20 -12.87 17.46
N CYS A 714 -8.81 -13.61 16.41
CA CYS A 714 -8.88 -15.07 16.39
C CYS A 714 -7.98 -15.69 17.46
N CYS A 715 -6.77 -15.15 17.66
CA CYS A 715 -5.86 -15.62 18.69
C CYS A 715 -6.42 -15.41 20.11
N GLN A 716 -6.99 -14.24 20.40
CA GLN A 716 -7.59 -13.94 21.70
C GLN A 716 -8.77 -14.86 22.01
N LEU A 717 -9.62 -15.12 21.02
CA LEU A 717 -10.72 -16.08 21.14
C LEU A 717 -10.20 -17.50 21.40
N LEU A 718 -9.14 -17.93 20.70
CA LEU A 718 -8.52 -19.24 20.91
C LEU A 718 -7.88 -19.36 22.30
N LEU A 719 -7.17 -18.33 22.76
CA LEU A 719 -6.61 -18.31 24.10
C LEU A 719 -7.69 -18.42 25.18
N LYS A 720 -8.84 -17.78 24.96
CA LYS A 720 -10.01 -17.89 25.85
C LYS A 720 -10.61 -19.29 25.83
N GLU A 721 -10.65 -19.94 24.67
CA GLU A 721 -11.15 -21.32 24.52
C GLU A 721 -10.23 -22.38 25.19
N LEU A 722 -8.96 -22.02 25.42
CA LEU A 722 -7.95 -22.88 26.07
C LEU A 722 -7.80 -22.60 27.58
N GLN A 723 -8.55 -21.63 28.13
CA GLN A 723 -8.65 -21.38 29.59
C GLN A 723 -9.68 -22.32 30.19
#